data_AF-A0A4Q0IRE1-F1
#
_entry.id   AF-A0A4Q0IRE1-F1
#
_cell.length_a   1.000
_cell.length_b   1.000
_cell.length_c   1.000
_cell.angle_alpha   90.00
_cell.angle_beta   90.00
_cell.angle_gamma   90.00
#
_symmetry.space_group_name_H-M   'P 1'
#
loop_
_entity.id
_entity.type
_entity.pdbx_description
1 polymer ?
#
loop_
_entity_poly.entity_id
_entity_poly.type
_entity_poly.pdbx_seq_one_letter_code
_entity_poly.pdbx_strand_id
1 'polypeptide(L)'
;MKKNLHYPWMLLCACAVSLTAAATPVTPDQALQRAIGQAASSKMKKKPAKGTARLAHTFRATTEQEPTLYVFNKGTGDGYMITPADDRFPALLGYGDNGDFNIDEISPAMKSFIEDYSREIDYAIKNETEDSRTSAIASPGWEPIAPLLKSKWDQGNPYNLCSPPLEVIDATGSPTGQQIPTVTGCVATSMAQVMYYHKWPDVGVGSNSYEWKTYSDVLAKQLKCDFSQMRFDWDNMLDTYSYDQNGNPTWSEAQAKAVADLMYACGISVNMSYNMEQAGGSGAVSRQQSFALVDYFKYSKSIRYKYRDYCPSWEFEEIIYNNLKEGLPVLYNGRGSAGGHSFVCDGYGGDHYFHFNWGWSGVSDGYFYLARLSPQTLGIGGAAGGFNSGQGISYNIRPVKDGVDTGTPELPYFNCVGNFDFDSRAELTAANGSKLMYTNFKVTAPVSGYNAGFWNMSSTPFTGYIGVAVQDKDGKINFVPGLECKALQSNSGTQKIPAYLEEFKEGTYTVYPAFFNTVDEESDFIHVVNGYRDHVTMTVDAEGNRTFTDATIEEELATAPELAVTCFSYAGKIYSNNSHDFLMSVANHTSDKDYYGDLTMVIKDSRGRELTKMPIGKYDIPAGLTIPYSFSLTLEVLKKDYIVSFRDSYGRDLPGEYPLSVSETGKALTTQLRIMSFSPTEILPKSTIDNITFQVGNYGTTAITAPQFGIAYYKLGETSGKGWNFQYPNLSIESNRIYNLTLTGLPVDLDEGDYEVRMYYYEPVAAAEGEEPTTKRVTISGPIAVRVGYPVETVTMNEHAIQLKPGETRKLATSLTPDNATFRILTWISSNPAVATVDNEGNVTAADEGHAYISATAYNGANDVCEITVSGSSEISEIEASGARIIAVYSASGIKVLDSPTAEALLGLPAGLYMVQTDKGTYKTVR
;
A
#
# COMPACT_ATOMS: atom_id res chain seq x y z
N MET A 1 -43.66 -59.42 -11.14
CA MET A 1 -43.98 -60.30 -9.97
C MET A 1 -44.10 -59.35 -8.77
N LYS A 2 -45.17 -59.32 -7.96
CA LYS A 2 -45.40 -60.13 -6.73
C LYS A 2 -44.11 -60.27 -5.89
N LYS A 3 -43.96 -59.83 -4.63
CA LYS A 3 -44.80 -59.17 -3.57
C LYS A 3 -43.88 -58.23 -2.73
N ASN A 4 -44.24 -57.42 -1.72
CA ASN A 4 -45.44 -57.09 -0.89
C ASN A 4 -45.38 -55.55 -0.59
N LEU A 5 -46.41 -54.78 -0.20
CA LEU A 5 -47.06 -54.54 1.11
C LEU A 5 -46.10 -54.27 2.31
N HIS A 6 -46.28 -53.24 3.15
CA HIS A 6 -47.51 -52.48 3.51
C HIS A 6 -47.39 -50.93 3.54
N TYR A 7 -48.54 -50.25 3.41
CA TYR A 7 -48.86 -48.87 3.80
C TYR A 7 -49.60 -48.87 5.17
N PRO A 8 -49.58 -47.79 5.99
CA PRO A 8 -50.52 -46.65 5.83
C PRO A 8 -49.93 -45.25 6.11
N TRP A 9 -50.75 -44.20 5.94
CA TRP A 9 -50.40 -42.79 6.16
C TRP A 9 -50.68 -42.32 7.59
N MET A 10 -49.97 -41.28 8.04
CA MET A 10 -50.55 -40.14 8.78
C MET A 10 -49.66 -38.90 8.60
N LEU A 11 -50.26 -37.69 8.66
CA LEU A 11 -49.50 -36.44 8.63
C LEU A 11 -48.79 -36.21 9.98
N LEU A 12 -47.59 -35.65 9.93
CA LEU A 12 -46.96 -34.95 11.06
C LEU A 12 -46.05 -33.86 10.51
N CYS A 13 -46.06 -32.69 11.14
CA CYS A 13 -45.30 -31.53 10.67
C CYS A 13 -43.80 -31.77 10.87
N ALA A 14 -43.04 -31.75 9.79
CA ALA A 14 -41.60 -31.51 9.83
C ALA A 14 -41.38 -30.04 9.46
N CYS A 15 -40.99 -29.21 10.43
CA CYS A 15 -40.49 -27.88 10.13
C CYS A 15 -39.23 -28.05 9.28
N ALA A 16 -39.23 -27.50 8.07
CA ALA A 16 -38.02 -27.36 7.27
C ALA A 16 -37.15 -26.28 7.92
N VAL A 17 -36.43 -26.65 8.98
CA VAL A 17 -35.28 -25.89 9.44
C VAL A 17 -34.28 -25.95 8.29
N SER A 18 -34.24 -24.89 7.50
CA SER A 18 -33.06 -24.56 6.71
C SER A 18 -31.91 -24.40 7.70
N LEU A 19 -31.09 -25.44 7.81
CA LEU A 19 -29.80 -25.34 8.46
C LEU A 19 -28.97 -24.36 7.62
N THR A 20 -29.01 -23.08 8.01
CA THR A 20 -27.93 -22.17 7.69
C THR A 20 -26.65 -22.83 8.18
N ALA A 21 -25.72 -23.05 7.26
CA ALA A 21 -24.41 -23.57 7.61
C ALA A 21 -23.64 -22.41 8.25
N ALA A 22 -23.91 -22.17 9.55
CA ALA A 22 -23.16 -21.22 10.35
C ALA A 22 -21.67 -21.58 10.25
N ALA A 23 -20.88 -20.63 9.77
CA ALA A 23 -19.45 -20.80 9.63
C ALA A 23 -18.81 -21.07 10.99
N THR A 24 -17.73 -21.86 10.99
CA THR A 24 -17.14 -22.39 12.22
C THR A 24 -15.64 -22.12 12.35
N PRO A 25 -15.15 -21.86 13.57
CA PRO A 25 -13.74 -22.01 13.90
C PRO A 25 -13.26 -23.41 13.53
N VAL A 26 -12.21 -23.48 12.73
CA VAL A 26 -11.59 -24.74 12.30
C VAL A 26 -10.38 -25.06 13.17
N THR A 27 -10.28 -26.32 13.61
CA THR A 27 -9.07 -26.81 14.30
C THR A 27 -7.84 -26.80 13.37
N PRO A 28 -6.60 -26.91 13.90
CA PRO A 28 -5.40 -26.99 13.07
C PRO A 28 -5.47 -28.10 12.02
N ASP A 29 -5.98 -29.28 12.38
CA ASP A 29 -6.17 -30.39 11.43
C ASP A 29 -7.18 -30.05 10.34
N GLN A 30 -8.28 -29.36 10.65
CA GLN A 30 -9.26 -28.93 9.65
C GLN A 30 -8.68 -27.84 8.74
N ALA A 31 -7.99 -26.82 9.27
CA ALA A 31 -7.32 -25.79 8.47
C ALA A 31 -6.27 -26.41 7.52
N LEU A 32 -5.45 -27.34 8.04
CA LEU A 32 -4.46 -28.08 7.25
C LEU A 32 -5.11 -28.98 6.19
N GLN A 33 -6.25 -29.63 6.48
CA GLN A 33 -7.01 -30.36 5.46
C GLN A 33 -7.69 -29.45 4.43
N ARG A 34 -8.09 -28.22 4.79
CA ARG A 34 -8.62 -27.23 3.82
C ARG A 34 -7.51 -26.78 2.85
N ALA A 35 -6.35 -26.38 3.37
CA ALA A 35 -5.19 -25.99 2.57
C ALA A 35 -4.68 -27.12 1.67
N ILE A 36 -4.49 -28.33 2.21
CA ILE A 36 -4.11 -29.52 1.43
C ILE A 36 -5.23 -29.94 0.45
N GLY A 37 -6.49 -29.64 0.76
CA GLY A 37 -7.65 -29.90 -0.10
C GLY A 37 -7.64 -29.09 -1.39
N GLN A 38 -7.44 -27.77 -1.31
CA GLN A 38 -7.23 -26.90 -2.49
C GLN A 38 -5.98 -27.31 -3.29
N ALA A 39 -4.90 -27.71 -2.60
CA ALA A 39 -3.68 -28.24 -3.22
C ALA A 39 -3.84 -29.65 -3.83
N ALA A 40 -5.00 -30.30 -3.67
CA ALA A 40 -5.30 -31.64 -4.18
C ALA A 40 -6.42 -31.69 -5.22
N SER A 41 -7.27 -30.66 -5.30
CA SER A 41 -8.17 -30.44 -6.45
C SER A 41 -7.40 -29.91 -7.67
N SER A 42 -6.44 -29.02 -7.43
CA SER A 42 -5.36 -28.72 -8.37
C SER A 42 -4.42 -29.93 -8.54
N LYS A 43 -3.92 -30.18 -9.75
CA LYS A 43 -3.20 -31.42 -10.09
C LYS A 43 -1.70 -31.42 -9.72
N MET A 44 -1.38 -31.22 -8.44
CA MET A 44 -0.04 -31.51 -7.92
C MET A 44 0.31 -33.00 -8.13
N LYS A 45 1.28 -33.29 -9.01
CA LYS A 45 1.67 -34.67 -9.38
C LYS A 45 2.49 -35.43 -8.34
N LYS A 46 2.72 -34.83 -7.16
CA LYS A 46 3.07 -35.53 -5.92
C LYS A 46 1.97 -35.22 -4.90
N LYS A 47 1.32 -36.26 -4.36
CA LYS A 47 0.59 -36.10 -3.09
C LYS A 47 1.61 -35.68 -2.02
N PRO A 48 1.33 -34.69 -1.16
CA PRO A 48 2.07 -34.55 0.08
C PRO A 48 1.96 -35.88 0.86
N ALA A 49 3.07 -36.34 1.44
CA ALA A 49 3.04 -37.57 2.24
C ALA A 49 2.17 -37.32 3.48
N LYS A 50 1.28 -38.27 3.79
CA LYS A 50 0.30 -38.11 4.87
C LYS A 50 1.05 -38.13 6.23
N GLY A 51 1.42 -36.94 6.72
CA GLY A 51 2.11 -36.74 8.01
C GLY A 51 3.43 -35.95 8.00
N THR A 52 3.77 -35.15 6.97
CA THR A 52 4.98 -34.29 7.00
C THR A 52 4.74 -32.88 7.53
N ALA A 53 3.57 -32.29 7.28
CA ALA A 53 3.29 -30.93 7.68
C ALA A 53 3.06 -30.83 9.19
N ARG A 54 3.82 -29.95 9.86
CA ARG A 54 3.83 -29.76 11.32
C ARG A 54 3.40 -28.35 11.71
N LEU A 55 2.49 -28.21 12.68
CA LEU A 55 2.12 -26.91 13.24
C LEU A 55 3.36 -26.25 13.87
N ALA A 56 3.75 -25.10 13.34
CA ALA A 56 4.91 -24.32 13.74
C ALA A 56 4.53 -23.16 14.66
N HIS A 57 3.39 -22.50 14.41
CA HIS A 57 2.85 -21.47 15.29
C HIS A 57 1.33 -21.35 15.22
N THR A 58 0.74 -20.65 16.19
CA THR A 58 -0.69 -20.31 16.24
C THR A 58 -0.81 -18.87 16.70
N PHE A 59 -1.33 -17.99 15.86
CA PHE A 59 -1.60 -16.60 16.23
C PHE A 59 -3.00 -16.47 16.83
N ARG A 60 -3.16 -15.43 17.65
CA ARG A 60 -4.38 -14.96 18.30
C ARG A 60 -4.24 -13.43 18.37
N ALA A 61 -5.32 -12.66 18.23
CA ALA A 61 -5.19 -11.19 18.29
C ALA A 61 -4.95 -10.68 19.73
N THR A 62 -5.36 -11.43 20.76
CA THR A 62 -4.86 -11.32 22.13
C THR A 62 -4.61 -12.71 22.75
N THR A 63 -3.90 -12.75 23.89
CA THR A 63 -3.52 -13.99 24.58
C THR A 63 -4.68 -14.85 25.09
N GLU A 64 -5.88 -14.29 25.23
CA GLU A 64 -7.06 -14.98 25.79
C GLU A 64 -8.12 -15.36 24.73
N GLN A 65 -7.96 -14.91 23.49
CA GLN A 65 -8.89 -15.19 22.39
C GLN A 65 -8.64 -16.54 21.73
N GLU A 66 -9.62 -17.05 20.99
CA GLU A 66 -9.45 -18.24 20.14
C GLU A 66 -8.41 -18.03 19.03
N PRO A 67 -7.88 -19.09 18.39
CA PRO A 67 -6.95 -18.97 17.27
C PRO A 67 -7.54 -18.16 16.11
N THR A 68 -6.68 -17.37 15.48
CA THR A 68 -7.00 -16.58 14.28
C THR A 68 -6.27 -17.16 13.05
N LEU A 69 -5.02 -17.58 13.24
CA LEU A 69 -4.17 -18.21 12.22
C LEU A 69 -3.42 -19.40 12.78
N TYR A 70 -3.13 -20.36 11.90
CA TYR A 70 -2.15 -21.41 12.09
C TYR A 70 -1.04 -21.27 11.04
N VAL A 71 0.19 -21.60 11.42
CA VAL A 71 1.31 -21.72 10.48
C VAL A 71 1.88 -23.13 10.55
N PHE A 72 2.02 -23.78 9.39
CA PHE A 72 2.51 -25.15 9.27
C PHE A 72 3.78 -25.23 8.44
N ASN A 73 4.87 -25.81 8.97
CA ASN A 73 6.04 -26.16 8.15
C ASN A 73 5.71 -27.42 7.36
N LYS A 74 5.89 -27.38 6.03
CA LYS A 74 5.56 -28.45 5.07
C LYS A 74 6.41 -29.72 5.31
N GLY A 75 7.59 -29.54 5.91
CA GLY A 75 8.54 -30.56 6.34
C GLY A 75 9.67 -29.94 7.18
N THR A 76 10.92 -30.13 6.78
CA THR A 76 12.11 -29.46 7.37
C THR A 76 12.94 -28.83 6.26
N GLY A 77 12.85 -27.52 6.10
CA GLY A 77 13.40 -26.78 4.97
C GLY A 77 12.48 -26.75 3.74
N ASP A 78 11.40 -27.55 3.72
CA ASP A 78 10.45 -27.69 2.62
C ASP A 78 9.42 -26.53 2.50
N GLY A 79 9.62 -25.42 3.22
CA GLY A 79 8.71 -24.27 3.25
C GLY A 79 7.62 -24.35 4.32
N TYR A 80 6.75 -23.35 4.35
CA TYR A 80 5.68 -23.19 5.34
C TYR A 80 4.37 -22.71 4.69
N MET A 81 3.25 -22.81 5.41
CA MET A 81 1.90 -22.40 4.99
C MET A 81 1.20 -21.64 6.12
N ILE A 82 0.60 -20.49 5.82
CA ILE A 82 -0.19 -19.67 6.76
C ILE A 82 -1.66 -19.83 6.40
N THR A 83 -2.50 -20.25 7.34
CA THR A 83 -3.92 -20.59 7.12
C THR A 83 -4.80 -19.98 8.21
N PRO A 84 -6.03 -19.52 7.91
CA PRO A 84 -6.95 -19.04 8.93
C PRO A 84 -7.51 -20.17 9.78
N ALA A 85 -7.86 -19.83 11.01
CA ALA A 85 -8.49 -20.70 11.99
C ALA A 85 -10.02 -20.63 11.99
N ASP A 86 -10.63 -20.04 10.96
CA ASP A 86 -12.08 -19.97 10.73
C ASP A 86 -12.39 -20.31 9.26
N ASP A 87 -13.57 -20.87 8.97
CA ASP A 87 -13.93 -21.31 7.61
C ASP A 87 -14.55 -20.26 6.68
N ARG A 88 -14.83 -19.04 7.16
CA ARG A 88 -15.21 -17.89 6.31
C ARG A 88 -14.10 -17.45 5.34
N PHE A 89 -12.84 -17.54 5.77
CA PHE A 89 -11.68 -16.99 5.05
C PHE A 89 -11.04 -18.01 4.09
N PRO A 90 -10.32 -17.59 3.03
CA PRO A 90 -9.59 -18.48 2.12
C PRO A 90 -8.66 -19.46 2.85
N ALA A 91 -8.59 -20.72 2.41
CA ALA A 91 -7.91 -21.77 3.19
C ALA A 91 -6.38 -21.63 3.33
N LEU A 92 -5.78 -20.67 2.60
CA LEU A 92 -4.35 -20.36 2.60
C LEU A 92 -4.19 -18.86 2.37
N LEU A 93 -3.44 -18.17 3.22
CA LEU A 93 -3.24 -16.71 3.20
C LEU A 93 -1.81 -16.31 2.81
N GLY A 94 -0.89 -17.27 2.78
CA GLY A 94 0.49 -17.09 2.37
C GLY A 94 1.29 -18.37 2.54
N TYR A 95 2.39 -18.50 1.82
CA TYR A 95 3.32 -19.61 1.97
C TYR A 95 4.73 -19.25 1.52
N GLY A 96 5.73 -19.83 2.20
CA GLY A 96 7.10 -19.93 1.71
C GLY A 96 7.32 -21.31 1.10
N ASP A 97 8.10 -21.40 0.02
CA ASP A 97 8.43 -22.69 -0.61
C ASP A 97 9.74 -23.32 -0.14
N ASN A 98 10.53 -22.59 0.65
CA ASN A 98 11.75 -23.09 1.28
C ASN A 98 11.90 -22.53 2.69
N GLY A 99 12.70 -23.19 3.52
CA GLY A 99 12.94 -22.81 4.92
C GLY A 99 11.82 -23.26 5.87
N ASP A 100 12.09 -23.20 7.17
CA ASP A 100 11.11 -23.45 8.22
C ASP A 100 10.62 -22.12 8.81
N PHE A 101 9.32 -22.01 9.06
CA PHE A 101 8.80 -20.95 9.90
C PHE A 101 9.21 -21.21 11.35
N ASN A 102 9.89 -20.24 11.97
CA ASN A 102 10.06 -20.13 13.41
C ASN A 102 9.72 -18.69 13.84
N ILE A 103 8.75 -18.54 14.74
CA ILE A 103 8.24 -17.25 15.23
C ILE A 103 9.33 -16.38 15.89
N ASP A 104 10.40 -17.00 16.38
CA ASP A 104 11.53 -16.34 17.03
C ASP A 104 12.67 -15.97 16.04
N GLU A 105 12.58 -16.43 14.79
CA GLU A 105 13.57 -16.17 13.72
C GLU A 105 13.00 -15.36 12.55
N ILE A 106 11.66 -15.21 12.42
CA ILE A 106 11.09 -14.29 11.44
C ILE A 106 11.40 -12.84 11.77
N SER A 107 11.48 -11.98 10.74
CA SER A 107 11.74 -10.56 10.96
C SER A 107 10.55 -9.86 11.63
N PRO A 108 10.77 -8.74 12.36
CA PRO A 108 9.69 -7.98 12.97
C PRO A 108 8.62 -7.50 11.99
N ALA A 109 9.00 -7.22 10.73
CA ALA A 109 8.06 -6.84 9.68
C ALA A 109 7.13 -8.01 9.30
N MET A 110 7.69 -9.23 9.12
CA MET A 110 6.89 -10.43 8.85
C MET A 110 6.03 -10.81 10.06
N LYS A 111 6.55 -10.62 11.29
CA LYS A 111 5.78 -10.86 12.51
C LYS A 111 4.58 -9.91 12.61
N SER A 112 4.78 -8.60 12.42
CA SER A 112 3.69 -7.62 12.37
C SER A 112 2.66 -8.00 11.30
N PHE A 113 3.10 -8.30 10.07
CA PHE A 113 2.23 -8.65 8.95
C PHE A 113 1.31 -9.85 9.22
N ILE A 114 1.79 -10.87 9.94
CA ILE A 114 0.96 -12.02 10.32
C ILE A 114 0.07 -11.70 11.53
N GLU A 115 0.55 -10.86 12.46
CA GLU A 115 -0.26 -10.31 13.56
C GLU A 115 -1.35 -9.34 13.06
N ASP A 116 -1.13 -8.68 11.92
CA ASP A 116 -2.11 -7.83 11.23
C ASP A 116 -3.23 -8.68 10.61
N TYR A 117 -2.91 -9.74 9.85
CA TYR A 117 -3.93 -10.72 9.42
C TYR A 117 -4.68 -11.34 10.59
N SER A 118 -3.98 -11.63 11.70
CA SER A 118 -4.60 -12.13 12.93
C SER A 118 -5.65 -11.15 13.47
N ARG A 119 -5.39 -9.84 13.40
CA ARG A 119 -6.34 -8.78 13.79
C ARG A 119 -7.49 -8.62 12.79
N GLU A 120 -7.21 -8.60 11.49
CA GLU A 120 -8.23 -8.55 10.42
C GLU A 120 -9.22 -9.74 10.53
N ILE A 121 -8.72 -10.94 10.83
CA ILE A 121 -9.52 -12.14 11.03
C ILE A 121 -10.33 -12.10 12.32
N ASP A 122 -9.74 -11.74 13.46
CA ASP A 122 -10.45 -11.58 14.73
C ASP A 122 -11.60 -10.57 14.63
N TYR A 123 -11.38 -9.46 13.92
CA TYR A 123 -12.40 -8.45 13.63
C TYR A 123 -13.58 -9.03 12.82
N ALA A 124 -13.33 -9.69 11.69
CA ALA A 124 -14.39 -10.27 10.87
C ALA A 124 -15.06 -11.51 11.51
N ILE A 125 -14.35 -12.22 12.40
CA ILE A 125 -14.92 -13.29 13.24
C ILE A 125 -16.01 -12.75 14.16
N LYS A 126 -15.72 -11.65 14.88
CA LYS A 126 -16.57 -11.08 15.94
C LYS A 126 -17.81 -10.34 15.45
N ASN A 127 -17.72 -9.68 14.30
CA ASN A 127 -18.81 -8.85 13.77
C ASN A 127 -19.88 -9.64 12.99
N GLU A 128 -19.95 -10.97 13.16
CA GLU A 128 -20.89 -11.91 12.51
C GLU A 128 -21.11 -11.68 11.00
N THR A 129 -20.08 -11.17 10.30
CA THR A 129 -20.18 -10.80 8.88
C THR A 129 -20.54 -12.02 8.01
N GLU A 130 -21.77 -12.06 7.50
CA GLU A 130 -22.23 -13.12 6.61
C GLU A 130 -21.40 -13.08 5.31
N ASP A 131 -20.61 -14.13 5.13
CA ASP A 131 -19.75 -14.37 3.97
C ASP A 131 -18.54 -13.44 3.80
N SER A 132 -17.71 -13.31 4.86
CA SER A 132 -16.35 -12.71 4.78
C SER A 132 -15.32 -13.52 3.95
N ARG A 133 -15.78 -14.15 2.86
CA ARG A 133 -14.98 -14.53 1.68
C ARG A 133 -14.42 -13.30 0.95
N THR A 134 -14.85 -12.11 1.34
CA THR A 134 -14.35 -10.83 0.83
C THR A 134 -13.03 -10.42 1.51
N SER A 135 -11.92 -10.56 0.77
CA SER A 135 -11.26 -9.31 0.34
C SER A 135 -12.33 -8.44 -0.33
N ALA A 136 -12.46 -7.16 0.01
CA ALA A 136 -13.58 -6.37 -0.54
C ALA A 136 -13.49 -6.27 -2.08
N ILE A 137 -12.25 -6.31 -2.60
CA ILE A 137 -11.94 -6.67 -3.97
C ILE A 137 -12.50 -8.07 -4.28
N ALA A 138 -13.53 -8.12 -5.12
CA ALA A 138 -14.13 -9.37 -5.57
C ALA A 138 -13.10 -10.21 -6.35
N SER A 139 -12.79 -11.41 -5.84
CA SER A 139 -11.81 -12.31 -6.44
C SER A 139 -12.08 -12.49 -7.94
N PRO A 140 -11.09 -12.26 -8.83
CA PRO A 140 -11.32 -12.07 -10.27
C PRO A 140 -11.63 -13.37 -11.03
N GLY A 141 -11.89 -14.48 -10.33
CA GLY A 141 -12.17 -15.80 -10.91
C GLY A 141 -10.96 -16.40 -11.65
N TRP A 142 -9.75 -15.89 -11.39
CA TRP A 142 -8.52 -16.30 -12.05
C TRP A 142 -7.97 -17.61 -11.46
N GLU A 143 -7.62 -18.55 -12.35
CA GLU A 143 -7.00 -19.83 -11.99
C GLU A 143 -5.55 -19.63 -11.49
N PRO A 144 -5.14 -20.23 -10.36
CA PRO A 144 -3.76 -20.12 -9.86
C PRO A 144 -2.69 -20.62 -10.83
N ILE A 145 -1.55 -19.92 -10.83
CA ILE A 145 -0.38 -20.16 -11.66
C ILE A 145 0.82 -20.42 -10.73
N ALA A 146 1.37 -21.63 -10.78
CA ALA A 146 2.56 -21.99 -10.01
C ALA A 146 3.81 -21.22 -10.51
N PRO A 147 4.84 -21.00 -9.65
CA PRO A 147 6.03 -20.23 -10.01
C PRO A 147 6.72 -20.77 -11.26
N LEU A 148 6.93 -19.90 -12.25
CA LEU A 148 7.55 -20.23 -13.54
C LEU A 148 9.09 -20.35 -13.40
N LEU A 149 9.72 -19.55 -12.53
CA LEU A 149 11.17 -19.57 -12.32
C LEU A 149 11.58 -20.66 -11.33
N LYS A 150 12.44 -21.56 -11.82
CA LYS A 150 13.19 -22.49 -10.95
C LYS A 150 14.47 -21.87 -10.38
N SER A 151 15.00 -20.86 -11.05
CA SER A 151 16.23 -20.21 -10.64
C SER A 151 16.06 -19.56 -9.26
N LYS A 152 17.03 -19.77 -8.38
CA LYS A 152 17.15 -19.11 -7.07
C LYS A 152 18.51 -18.44 -7.03
N TRP A 153 18.65 -17.38 -7.83
CA TRP A 153 19.93 -16.70 -8.07
C TRP A 153 20.16 -15.51 -7.14
N ASP A 154 21.38 -14.99 -7.14
CA ASP A 154 21.84 -13.92 -6.24
C ASP A 154 22.75 -12.92 -6.98
N GLN A 155 23.24 -11.92 -6.26
CA GLN A 155 24.14 -10.88 -6.76
C GLN A 155 25.60 -11.04 -6.31
N GLY A 156 25.87 -11.95 -5.37
CA GLY A 156 27.20 -12.28 -4.86
C GLY A 156 27.96 -13.35 -5.66
N ASN A 157 28.86 -14.09 -5.00
CA ASN A 157 29.59 -15.22 -5.60
C ASN A 157 28.66 -16.44 -5.78
N PRO A 158 28.63 -17.12 -6.95
CA PRO A 158 29.52 -16.98 -8.11
C PRO A 158 29.03 -16.00 -9.18
N TYR A 159 27.81 -15.47 -9.06
CA TYR A 159 27.14 -14.63 -10.04
C TYR A 159 27.96 -13.39 -10.44
N ASN A 160 28.75 -12.84 -9.52
CA ASN A 160 29.57 -11.64 -9.73
C ASN A 160 31.02 -11.88 -10.22
N LEU A 161 31.43 -13.11 -10.57
CA LEU A 161 32.83 -13.42 -10.94
C LEU A 161 33.35 -12.65 -12.18
N CYS A 162 32.47 -12.09 -13.00
CA CYS A 162 32.83 -11.24 -14.14
C CYS A 162 32.46 -9.75 -13.94
N SER A 163 31.89 -9.37 -12.80
CA SER A 163 31.64 -7.96 -12.47
C SER A 163 32.96 -7.19 -12.32
N PRO A 164 33.07 -5.94 -12.81
CA PRO A 164 34.31 -5.17 -12.74
C PRO A 164 34.59 -4.75 -11.28
N PRO A 165 35.75 -5.10 -10.71
CA PRO A 165 36.06 -4.75 -9.33
C PRO A 165 36.32 -3.25 -9.16
N LEU A 166 35.93 -2.74 -7.99
CA LEU A 166 36.41 -1.44 -7.50
C LEU A 166 37.91 -1.52 -7.22
N GLU A 167 38.58 -0.39 -7.34
CA GLU A 167 40.03 -0.27 -7.13
C GLU A 167 40.27 0.75 -6.02
N VAL A 168 40.99 0.34 -4.97
CA VAL A 168 41.24 1.19 -3.82
C VAL A 168 42.28 2.24 -4.19
N ILE A 169 41.94 3.51 -3.99
CA ILE A 169 42.85 4.64 -4.11
C ILE A 169 43.44 5.02 -2.75
N ASP A 170 44.64 5.58 -2.75
CA ASP A 170 45.25 6.18 -1.56
C ASP A 170 44.77 7.62 -1.30
N ALA A 171 45.28 8.23 -0.23
CA ALA A 171 44.95 9.61 0.14
C ALA A 171 45.45 10.70 -0.85
N THR A 172 46.16 10.32 -1.91
CA THR A 172 46.56 11.21 -3.02
C THR A 172 45.67 11.06 -4.25
N GLY A 173 44.75 10.08 -4.26
CA GLY A 173 43.96 9.68 -5.41
C GLY A 173 44.64 8.62 -6.30
N SER A 174 45.81 8.11 -5.92
CA SER A 174 46.56 7.14 -6.72
C SER A 174 46.05 5.71 -6.50
N PRO A 175 45.95 4.85 -7.54
CA PRO A 175 45.63 3.43 -7.38
C PRO A 175 46.63 2.70 -6.47
N THR A 176 46.12 1.95 -5.49
CA THR A 176 46.94 1.06 -4.64
C THR A 176 47.17 -0.31 -5.28
N GLY A 177 46.41 -0.66 -6.32
CA GLY A 177 46.36 -2.01 -6.89
C GLY A 177 45.50 -3.01 -6.10
N GLN A 178 45.00 -2.66 -4.90
CA GLN A 178 44.02 -3.48 -4.18
C GLN A 178 42.66 -3.38 -4.85
N GLN A 179 42.03 -4.54 -5.08
CA GLN A 179 40.71 -4.66 -5.69
C GLN A 179 39.65 -5.09 -4.67
N ILE A 180 38.42 -4.59 -4.83
CA ILE A 180 37.24 -4.95 -4.04
C ILE A 180 36.16 -5.48 -5.01
N PRO A 181 35.62 -6.70 -4.80
CA PRO A 181 34.55 -7.23 -5.63
C PRO A 181 33.30 -6.34 -5.61
N THR A 182 32.68 -6.15 -6.77
CA THR A 182 31.35 -5.55 -6.91
C THR A 182 30.30 -6.63 -7.04
N VAL A 183 29.02 -6.29 -6.79
CA VAL A 183 27.89 -7.22 -6.97
C VAL A 183 27.31 -7.09 -8.39
N THR A 184 26.53 -8.06 -8.87
CA THR A 184 25.93 -7.99 -10.23
C THR A 184 24.92 -6.86 -10.37
N GLY A 185 24.16 -6.57 -9.31
CA GLY A 185 23.03 -5.65 -9.28
C GLY A 185 21.70 -6.34 -9.53
N CYS A 186 20.65 -5.88 -8.85
CA CYS A 186 19.32 -6.49 -8.89
C CYS A 186 18.70 -6.48 -10.31
N VAL A 187 18.86 -5.36 -11.04
CA VAL A 187 18.38 -5.19 -12.43
C VAL A 187 19.06 -6.17 -13.41
N ALA A 188 20.33 -6.53 -13.17
CA ALA A 188 21.00 -7.57 -13.96
C ALA A 188 20.49 -8.97 -13.57
N THR A 189 20.27 -9.20 -12.28
CA THR A 189 19.89 -10.51 -11.72
C THR A 189 18.47 -10.92 -12.08
N SER A 190 17.49 -10.01 -11.98
CA SER A 190 16.11 -10.30 -12.40
C SER A 190 16.03 -10.57 -13.90
N MET A 191 16.71 -9.78 -14.73
CA MET A 191 16.78 -10.00 -16.19
C MET A 191 17.47 -11.31 -16.56
N ALA A 192 18.59 -11.65 -15.91
CA ALA A 192 19.31 -12.90 -16.13
C ALA A 192 18.45 -14.13 -15.81
N GLN A 193 17.66 -14.10 -14.73
CA GLN A 193 16.75 -15.20 -14.38
C GLN A 193 15.63 -15.40 -15.42
N VAL A 194 15.06 -14.31 -15.97
CA VAL A 194 14.07 -14.41 -17.05
C VAL A 194 14.69 -14.93 -18.35
N MET A 195 15.91 -14.49 -18.69
CA MET A 195 16.64 -15.03 -19.85
C MET A 195 16.98 -16.52 -19.69
N TYR A 196 17.32 -16.97 -18.48
CA TYR A 196 17.55 -18.39 -18.16
C TYR A 196 16.27 -19.23 -18.19
N TYR A 197 15.14 -18.71 -17.70
CA TYR A 197 13.83 -19.36 -17.84
C TYR A 197 13.49 -19.66 -19.30
N HIS A 198 13.74 -18.69 -20.20
CA HIS A 198 13.53 -18.88 -21.65
C HIS A 198 14.65 -19.68 -22.35
N LYS A 199 15.82 -19.85 -21.71
CA LYS A 199 17.10 -20.28 -22.29
C LYS A 199 17.38 -19.58 -23.63
N TRP A 200 17.38 -18.24 -23.61
CA TRP A 200 17.46 -17.44 -24.83
C TRP A 200 18.19 -16.08 -24.63
N PRO A 201 19.04 -15.65 -25.57
CA PRO A 201 19.36 -16.28 -26.87
C PRO A 201 20.56 -17.23 -26.81
N ASP A 202 20.84 -17.96 -27.89
CA ASP A 202 22.11 -18.69 -28.04
C ASP A 202 23.33 -17.74 -28.06
N VAL A 203 23.17 -16.59 -28.71
CA VAL A 203 24.14 -15.50 -28.85
C VAL A 203 23.36 -14.19 -29.07
N GLY A 204 23.86 -13.06 -28.57
CA GLY A 204 23.21 -11.75 -28.73
C GLY A 204 23.38 -11.12 -30.12
N VAL A 205 23.22 -9.79 -30.17
CA VAL A 205 23.53 -8.91 -31.32
C VAL A 205 24.12 -7.58 -30.83
N GLY A 206 24.92 -6.95 -31.69
CA GLY A 206 25.48 -5.62 -31.39
C GLY A 206 26.42 -5.60 -30.19
N SER A 207 26.64 -4.40 -29.66
CA SER A 207 27.59 -4.13 -28.58
C SER A 207 27.18 -2.88 -27.81
N ASN A 208 27.45 -2.81 -26.51
CA ASN A 208 27.35 -1.58 -25.72
C ASN A 208 28.73 -1.18 -25.15
N SER A 209 28.95 0.11 -24.94
CA SER A 209 30.14 0.68 -24.28
C SER A 209 29.78 1.96 -23.55
N TYR A 210 30.13 2.08 -22.28
CA TYR A 210 29.83 3.26 -21.45
C TYR A 210 30.94 3.58 -20.46
N GLU A 211 30.94 4.83 -19.99
CA GLU A 211 31.83 5.30 -18.95
C GLU A 211 31.24 4.99 -17.56
N TRP A 212 31.87 4.07 -16.83
CA TRP A 212 31.57 3.83 -15.41
C TRP A 212 32.54 4.65 -14.54
N LYS A 213 31.97 5.38 -13.57
CA LYS A 213 32.73 6.15 -12.58
C LYS A 213 32.60 5.48 -11.22
N THR A 214 33.74 5.33 -10.54
CA THR A 214 33.77 4.83 -9.16
C THR A 214 33.34 5.94 -8.20
N TYR A 215 32.89 5.57 -6.99
CA TYR A 215 32.38 6.48 -5.95
C TYR A 215 33.33 7.63 -5.53
N SER A 216 34.61 7.56 -5.93
CA SER A 216 35.64 8.57 -5.67
C SER A 216 35.88 9.58 -6.81
N ASP A 217 35.17 9.49 -7.94
CA ASP A 217 35.31 10.33 -9.16
C ASP A 217 36.69 10.33 -9.86
N VAL A 218 37.77 9.82 -9.25
CA VAL A 218 39.14 9.96 -9.77
C VAL A 218 39.40 9.16 -11.07
N LEU A 219 38.71 8.02 -11.27
CA LEU A 219 39.02 7.06 -12.34
C LEU A 219 37.77 6.58 -13.07
N ALA A 220 37.46 7.25 -14.18
CA ALA A 220 36.51 6.77 -15.18
C ALA A 220 37.06 5.53 -15.91
N LYS A 221 36.31 4.43 -15.90
CA LYS A 221 36.64 3.17 -16.59
C LYS A 221 35.62 2.94 -17.72
N GLN A 222 36.12 2.73 -18.94
CA GLN A 222 35.28 2.33 -20.06
C GLN A 222 34.95 0.84 -19.96
N LEU A 223 33.67 0.54 -19.70
CA LEU A 223 33.13 -0.81 -19.69
C LEU A 223 32.43 -1.08 -21.03
N LYS A 224 32.58 -2.29 -21.57
CA LYS A 224 32.03 -2.66 -22.88
C LYS A 224 31.74 -4.15 -22.98
N CYS A 225 30.77 -4.50 -23.83
CA CYS A 225 30.51 -5.88 -24.21
C CYS A 225 30.09 -5.95 -25.69
N ASP A 226 30.56 -6.97 -26.40
CA ASP A 226 30.11 -7.33 -27.75
C ASP A 226 29.22 -8.58 -27.63
N PHE A 227 27.91 -8.35 -27.59
CA PHE A 227 26.92 -9.40 -27.39
C PHE A 227 26.83 -10.33 -28.63
N SER A 228 27.32 -9.88 -29.80
CA SER A 228 27.43 -10.73 -31.00
C SER A 228 28.47 -11.83 -30.88
N GLN A 229 29.44 -11.68 -29.97
CA GLN A 229 30.50 -12.66 -29.70
C GLN A 229 30.23 -13.51 -28.45
N MET A 230 29.22 -13.16 -27.65
CA MET A 230 28.95 -13.82 -26.37
C MET A 230 27.90 -14.92 -26.53
N ARG A 231 28.37 -16.17 -26.51
CA ARG A 231 27.52 -17.36 -26.53
C ARG A 231 27.15 -17.77 -25.10
N PHE A 232 25.87 -17.86 -24.79
CA PHE A 232 25.42 -18.24 -23.45
C PHE A 232 25.38 -19.76 -23.29
N ASP A 233 25.97 -20.27 -22.20
CA ASP A 233 26.04 -21.70 -21.90
C ASP A 233 24.88 -22.12 -20.98
N TRP A 234 23.70 -22.23 -21.58
CA TRP A 234 22.45 -22.56 -20.88
C TRP A 234 22.44 -23.95 -20.22
N ASP A 235 23.38 -24.85 -20.55
CA ASP A 235 23.45 -26.20 -19.99
C ASP A 235 24.37 -26.28 -18.76
N ASN A 236 25.35 -25.36 -18.64
CA ASN A 236 26.14 -25.18 -17.43
C ASN A 236 25.51 -24.19 -16.42
N MET A 237 24.45 -23.46 -16.78
CA MET A 237 23.69 -22.66 -15.80
C MET A 237 22.78 -23.56 -14.94
N LEU A 238 22.88 -23.42 -13.62
CA LEU A 238 22.11 -24.19 -12.64
C LEU A 238 20.90 -23.44 -12.12
N ASP A 239 19.85 -24.16 -11.70
CA ASP A 239 18.70 -23.57 -10.99
C ASP A 239 19.14 -22.90 -9.66
N THR A 240 20.02 -23.54 -8.89
CA THR A 240 20.55 -22.99 -7.61
C THR A 240 22.05 -23.20 -7.50
N TYR A 241 22.78 -22.21 -6.98
CA TYR A 241 24.19 -22.31 -6.61
C TYR A 241 24.31 -22.25 -5.08
N SER A 242 24.49 -23.40 -4.43
CA SER A 242 24.58 -23.52 -2.97
C SER A 242 25.94 -24.05 -2.50
N TYR A 243 26.22 -23.94 -1.20
CA TYR A 243 27.38 -24.56 -0.57
C TYR A 243 26.97 -25.86 0.11
N ASP A 244 27.90 -26.82 0.21
CA ASP A 244 27.72 -28.05 0.98
C ASP A 244 27.79 -27.77 2.50
N GLN A 245 27.50 -28.79 3.30
CA GLN A 245 27.57 -28.75 4.77
C GLN A 245 28.97 -28.41 5.35
N ASN A 246 30.01 -28.36 4.53
CA ASN A 246 31.38 -28.01 4.91
C ASN A 246 31.81 -26.62 4.38
N GLY A 247 30.93 -25.91 3.65
CA GLY A 247 31.23 -24.62 3.01
C GLY A 247 31.89 -24.71 1.63
N ASN A 248 31.94 -25.88 0.98
CA ASN A 248 32.43 -26.02 -0.39
C ASN A 248 31.33 -25.64 -1.40
N PRO A 249 31.63 -24.98 -2.53
CA PRO A 249 30.64 -24.77 -3.59
C PRO A 249 30.17 -26.10 -4.19
N THR A 250 28.86 -26.26 -4.44
CA THR A 250 28.31 -27.46 -5.11
C THR A 250 28.48 -27.44 -6.64
N TRP A 251 29.11 -26.40 -7.18
CA TRP A 251 29.23 -26.12 -8.61
C TRP A 251 30.69 -26.14 -9.09
N SER A 252 30.89 -26.39 -10.38
CA SER A 252 32.20 -26.32 -11.05
C SER A 252 32.52 -24.92 -11.59
N GLU A 253 33.80 -24.68 -11.90
CA GLU A 253 34.26 -23.42 -12.50
C GLU A 253 33.52 -23.07 -13.81
N ALA A 254 33.19 -24.06 -14.64
CA ALA A 254 32.42 -23.85 -15.86
C ALA A 254 30.99 -23.37 -15.57
N GLN A 255 30.33 -23.95 -14.57
CA GLN A 255 28.97 -23.57 -14.15
C GLN A 255 28.94 -22.20 -13.48
N ALA A 256 29.99 -21.85 -12.72
CA ALA A 256 30.18 -20.52 -12.17
C ALA A 256 30.39 -19.47 -13.29
N LYS A 257 31.26 -19.77 -14.25
CA LYS A 257 31.57 -18.88 -15.37
C LYS A 257 30.37 -18.64 -16.28
N ALA A 258 29.58 -19.68 -16.56
CA ALA A 258 28.38 -19.59 -17.38
C ALA A 258 27.37 -18.55 -16.84
N VAL A 259 27.03 -18.61 -15.55
CA VAL A 259 26.11 -17.62 -14.95
C VAL A 259 26.76 -16.24 -14.81
N ALA A 260 28.06 -16.16 -14.50
CA ALA A 260 28.79 -14.89 -14.39
C ALA A 260 28.88 -14.14 -15.73
N ASP A 261 29.04 -14.83 -16.86
CA ASP A 261 29.01 -14.24 -18.20
C ASP A 261 27.63 -13.64 -18.52
N LEU A 262 26.55 -14.34 -18.17
CA LEU A 262 25.18 -13.83 -18.33
C LEU A 262 24.92 -12.60 -17.43
N MET A 263 25.36 -12.64 -16.18
CA MET A 263 25.24 -11.50 -15.25
C MET A 263 26.01 -10.27 -15.73
N TYR A 264 27.22 -10.48 -16.27
CA TYR A 264 28.02 -9.42 -16.89
C TYR A 264 27.33 -8.86 -18.14
N ALA A 265 26.79 -9.73 -19.01
CA ALA A 265 26.00 -9.32 -20.17
C ALA A 265 24.84 -8.40 -19.77
N CYS A 266 24.04 -8.85 -18.80
CA CYS A 266 22.89 -8.12 -18.32
C CYS A 266 23.29 -6.76 -17.73
N GLY A 267 24.31 -6.71 -16.86
CA GLY A 267 24.79 -5.46 -16.27
C GLY A 267 25.34 -4.46 -17.30
N ILE A 268 26.16 -4.91 -18.24
CA ILE A 268 26.69 -4.02 -19.29
C ILE A 268 25.59 -3.52 -20.23
N SER A 269 24.58 -4.34 -20.52
CA SER A 269 23.46 -3.94 -21.41
C SER A 269 22.58 -2.81 -20.85
N VAL A 270 22.55 -2.62 -19.53
CA VAL A 270 21.73 -1.59 -18.84
C VAL A 270 22.55 -0.42 -18.27
N ASN A 271 23.83 -0.28 -18.66
CA ASN A 271 24.77 0.71 -18.13
C ASN A 271 24.93 0.65 -16.60
N MET A 272 25.07 -0.56 -16.04
CA MET A 272 25.15 -0.78 -14.59
C MET A 272 26.23 0.07 -13.90
N SER A 273 25.83 0.81 -12.87
CA SER A 273 26.75 1.45 -11.93
C SER A 273 27.18 0.41 -10.90
N TYR A 274 28.31 -0.25 -11.15
CA TYR A 274 28.82 -1.31 -10.28
C TYR A 274 29.34 -0.75 -8.95
N ASN A 275 29.02 -1.44 -7.85
CA ASN A 275 29.45 -1.07 -6.50
C ASN A 275 29.54 -2.31 -5.58
N MET A 276 30.12 -2.14 -4.40
CA MET A 276 30.14 -3.17 -3.36
C MET A 276 28.81 -3.21 -2.58
N GLU A 277 28.44 -4.40 -2.10
CA GLU A 277 27.23 -4.65 -1.29
C GLU A 277 27.09 -3.66 -0.12
N GLN A 278 28.19 -3.45 0.61
CA GLN A 278 28.23 -2.63 1.83
C GLN A 278 28.08 -1.11 1.55
N ALA A 279 28.04 -0.72 0.27
CA ALA A 279 27.79 0.64 -0.19
C ALA A 279 26.45 0.74 -0.98
N GLY A 280 25.52 -0.19 -0.76
CA GLY A 280 24.20 -0.24 -1.38
C GLY A 280 24.08 -1.18 -2.58
N GLY A 281 25.18 -1.77 -3.04
CA GLY A 281 25.20 -2.65 -4.21
C GLY A 281 25.12 -1.90 -5.55
N SER A 282 25.11 -2.66 -6.65
CA SER A 282 25.17 -2.15 -8.02
C SER A 282 23.79 -1.74 -8.55
N GLY A 283 23.69 -0.54 -9.14
CA GLY A 283 22.41 0.08 -9.53
C GLY A 283 22.29 0.41 -11.03
N ALA A 284 21.09 0.23 -11.58
CA ALA A 284 20.70 0.63 -12.93
C ALA A 284 19.21 1.07 -12.94
N VAL A 285 18.73 1.63 -14.06
CA VAL A 285 17.31 1.99 -14.23
C VAL A 285 16.55 0.80 -14.81
N SER A 286 15.57 0.24 -14.09
CA SER A 286 14.87 -0.99 -14.47
C SER A 286 14.26 -0.98 -15.89
N ARG A 287 13.69 0.16 -16.34
CA ARG A 287 13.17 0.32 -17.73
C ARG A 287 14.21 0.05 -18.83
N GLN A 288 15.52 0.08 -18.52
CA GLN A 288 16.58 -0.31 -19.45
C GLN A 288 16.57 -1.81 -19.78
N GLN A 289 15.98 -2.66 -18.94
CA GLN A 289 15.80 -4.09 -19.23
C GLN A 289 14.97 -4.29 -20.50
N SER A 290 13.87 -3.54 -20.66
CA SER A 290 13.01 -3.60 -21.85
C SER A 290 13.79 -3.32 -23.15
N PHE A 291 14.61 -2.26 -23.16
CA PHE A 291 15.44 -1.91 -24.31
C PHE A 291 16.53 -2.96 -24.54
N ALA A 292 17.27 -3.35 -23.50
CA ALA A 292 18.38 -4.32 -23.61
C ALA A 292 17.94 -5.69 -24.15
N LEU A 293 16.77 -6.18 -23.71
CA LEU A 293 16.20 -7.44 -24.21
C LEU A 293 15.93 -7.40 -25.72
N VAL A 294 15.42 -6.28 -26.24
CA VAL A 294 15.17 -6.08 -27.68
C VAL A 294 16.48 -5.84 -28.44
N ASP A 295 17.27 -4.85 -28.03
CA ASP A 295 18.40 -4.31 -28.79
C ASP A 295 19.61 -5.25 -28.83
N TYR A 296 19.80 -6.08 -27.79
CA TYR A 296 20.98 -6.95 -27.64
C TYR A 296 20.66 -8.44 -27.54
N PHE A 297 19.48 -8.83 -27.02
CA PHE A 297 19.19 -10.22 -26.65
C PHE A 297 18.09 -10.90 -27.48
N LYS A 298 17.64 -10.30 -28.59
CA LYS A 298 16.69 -10.90 -29.56
C LYS A 298 15.33 -11.26 -28.93
N TYR A 299 14.83 -10.40 -28.04
CA TYR A 299 13.43 -10.44 -27.59
C TYR A 299 12.55 -9.55 -28.47
N SER A 300 11.24 -9.79 -28.38
CA SER A 300 10.24 -9.16 -29.21
C SER A 300 10.14 -7.66 -28.94
N LYS A 301 9.87 -6.89 -30.00
CA LYS A 301 9.47 -5.47 -29.90
C LYS A 301 8.09 -5.29 -29.23
N SER A 302 7.43 -6.38 -28.85
CA SER A 302 6.21 -6.37 -28.05
C SER A 302 6.43 -6.15 -26.56
N ILE A 303 7.68 -6.10 -26.06
CA ILE A 303 7.94 -5.75 -24.66
C ILE A 303 7.40 -4.35 -24.36
N ARG A 304 6.77 -4.23 -23.19
CA ARG A 304 6.25 -2.96 -22.65
C ARG A 304 6.86 -2.66 -21.29
N TYR A 305 6.72 -1.42 -20.85
CA TYR A 305 7.00 -1.02 -19.49
C TYR A 305 5.83 -0.19 -18.93
N LYS A 306 5.25 -0.53 -17.78
CA LYS A 306 4.18 0.25 -17.14
C LYS A 306 4.51 0.53 -15.69
N TYR A 307 4.22 1.75 -15.21
CA TYR A 307 4.29 2.09 -13.78
C TYR A 307 2.92 1.90 -13.12
N ARG A 308 2.92 1.46 -11.86
CA ARG A 308 1.72 1.27 -11.02
C ARG A 308 0.89 2.55 -10.86
N ASP A 309 1.57 3.70 -10.81
CA ASP A 309 0.98 5.05 -10.77
C ASP A 309 -0.02 5.33 -11.91
N TYR A 310 0.14 4.68 -13.05
CA TYR A 310 -0.43 5.11 -14.32
C TYR A 310 -1.60 4.23 -14.79
N CYS A 311 -2.27 3.55 -13.84
CA CYS A 311 -3.46 2.73 -14.07
C CYS A 311 -4.11 2.26 -12.75
N PRO A 312 -5.40 1.93 -12.75
CA PRO A 312 -6.05 1.28 -11.62
C PRO A 312 -5.47 -0.10 -11.34
N SER A 313 -5.66 -0.58 -10.11
CA SER A 313 -5.03 -1.81 -9.59
C SER A 313 -5.44 -3.05 -10.38
N TRP A 314 -6.73 -3.20 -10.69
CA TRP A 314 -7.28 -4.32 -11.44
C TRP A 314 -6.62 -4.47 -12.83
N GLU A 315 -6.34 -3.36 -13.52
CA GLU A 315 -5.73 -3.39 -14.86
C GLU A 315 -4.24 -3.74 -14.77
N PHE A 316 -3.56 -3.25 -13.72
CA PHE A 316 -2.16 -3.58 -13.45
C PHE A 316 -1.99 -5.08 -13.10
N GLU A 317 -2.88 -5.62 -12.26
CA GLU A 317 -2.95 -7.04 -11.93
C GLU A 317 -3.33 -7.91 -13.15
N GLU A 318 -4.30 -7.47 -13.97
CA GLU A 318 -4.72 -8.20 -15.17
C GLU A 318 -3.59 -8.30 -16.20
N ILE A 319 -2.81 -7.23 -16.39
CA ILE A 319 -1.61 -7.25 -17.23
C ILE A 319 -0.62 -8.30 -16.73
N ILE A 320 -0.34 -8.34 -15.42
CA ILE A 320 0.59 -9.32 -14.83
C ILE A 320 0.02 -10.74 -15.00
N TYR A 321 -1.22 -10.98 -14.58
CA TYR A 321 -1.85 -12.29 -14.64
C TYR A 321 -1.92 -12.86 -16.07
N ASN A 322 -2.31 -12.06 -17.07
CA ASN A 322 -2.37 -12.54 -18.46
C ASN A 322 -0.98 -12.88 -19.02
N ASN A 323 0.09 -12.20 -18.60
CA ASN A 323 1.46 -12.57 -18.97
C ASN A 323 1.87 -13.92 -18.34
N LEU A 324 1.64 -14.07 -17.04
CA LEU A 324 1.91 -15.32 -16.31
C LEU A 324 1.14 -16.51 -16.89
N LYS A 325 -0.11 -16.28 -17.30
CA LYS A 325 -1.02 -17.26 -17.91
C LYS A 325 -0.56 -17.74 -19.29
N GLU A 326 0.16 -16.89 -20.03
CA GLU A 326 0.90 -17.27 -21.24
C GLU A 326 2.28 -17.90 -20.98
N GLY A 327 2.68 -18.04 -19.70
CA GLY A 327 3.98 -18.56 -19.31
C GLY A 327 5.12 -17.55 -19.46
N LEU A 328 4.83 -16.26 -19.37
CA LEU A 328 5.80 -15.16 -19.43
C LEU A 328 6.01 -14.54 -18.04
N PRO A 329 7.17 -14.74 -17.40
CA PRO A 329 7.54 -14.00 -16.20
C PRO A 329 7.61 -12.49 -16.46
N VAL A 330 7.25 -11.70 -15.46
CA VAL A 330 7.24 -10.23 -15.53
C VAL A 330 8.40 -9.69 -14.71
N LEU A 331 9.27 -8.87 -15.32
CA LEU A 331 10.30 -8.17 -14.57
C LEU A 331 9.63 -7.04 -13.77
N TYR A 332 9.86 -6.99 -12.47
CA TYR A 332 9.22 -6.04 -11.56
C TYR A 332 10.28 -5.15 -10.89
N ASN A 333 9.87 -3.96 -10.47
CA ASN A 333 10.62 -3.11 -9.56
C ASN A 333 9.71 -2.35 -8.60
N GLY A 334 10.28 -1.89 -7.50
CA GLY A 334 9.62 -0.98 -6.54
C GLY A 334 10.65 -0.28 -5.67
N ARG A 335 10.18 0.68 -4.85
CA ARG A 335 11.01 1.50 -3.96
C ARG A 335 10.50 1.48 -2.53
N GLY A 336 11.44 1.33 -1.60
CA GLY A 336 11.28 1.58 -0.17
C GLY A 336 12.07 2.82 0.26
N SER A 337 12.10 3.12 1.56
CA SER A 337 12.63 4.39 2.09
C SER A 337 14.14 4.61 1.87
N ALA A 338 14.92 3.55 1.65
CA ALA A 338 16.38 3.63 1.44
C ALA A 338 16.86 3.14 0.06
N GLY A 339 15.97 2.81 -0.88
CA GLY A 339 16.41 2.32 -2.19
C GLY A 339 15.30 1.83 -3.12
N GLY A 340 15.69 1.48 -4.34
CA GLY A 340 14.86 0.77 -5.32
C GLY A 340 15.44 -0.61 -5.61
N HIS A 341 14.57 -1.61 -5.73
CA HIS A 341 14.95 -3.00 -6.01
C HIS A 341 14.28 -3.50 -7.30
N SER A 342 14.87 -4.50 -7.94
CA SER A 342 14.29 -5.21 -9.10
C SER A 342 14.36 -6.71 -8.91
N PHE A 343 13.25 -7.36 -9.25
CA PHE A 343 12.90 -8.73 -8.92
C PHE A 343 11.99 -9.28 -10.03
N VAL A 344 11.53 -10.53 -9.94
CA VAL A 344 10.67 -11.14 -10.96
C VAL A 344 9.33 -11.53 -10.33
N CYS A 345 8.23 -11.17 -10.97
CA CYS A 345 6.92 -11.76 -10.70
C CYS A 345 6.72 -12.95 -11.64
N ASP A 346 6.47 -14.13 -11.09
CA ASP A 346 6.47 -15.38 -11.86
C ASP A 346 5.37 -16.39 -11.48
N GLY A 347 4.36 -15.99 -10.72
CA GLY A 347 3.21 -16.84 -10.39
C GLY A 347 2.03 -16.07 -9.78
N TYR A 348 0.88 -16.73 -9.64
CA TYR A 348 -0.37 -16.18 -9.10
C TYR A 348 -1.06 -17.20 -8.20
N GLY A 349 -1.45 -16.83 -6.98
CA GLY A 349 -1.89 -17.75 -5.93
C GLY A 349 -3.39 -18.01 -5.91
N GLY A 350 -4.16 -17.17 -6.61
CA GLY A 350 -5.55 -16.87 -6.24
C GLY A 350 -5.62 -15.55 -5.45
N ASP A 351 -6.83 -14.99 -5.37
CA ASP A 351 -7.23 -13.91 -4.45
C ASP A 351 -6.20 -12.76 -4.31
N HIS A 352 -5.72 -12.24 -5.45
CA HIS A 352 -4.79 -11.08 -5.57
C HIS A 352 -3.34 -11.31 -5.09
N TYR A 353 -2.95 -12.53 -4.73
CA TYR A 353 -1.55 -12.84 -4.36
C TYR A 353 -0.71 -13.22 -5.57
N PHE A 354 0.43 -12.55 -5.75
CA PHE A 354 1.39 -12.83 -6.83
C PHE A 354 2.70 -13.39 -6.26
N HIS A 355 3.30 -14.38 -6.92
CA HIS A 355 4.60 -14.93 -6.53
C HIS A 355 5.73 -14.01 -6.98
N PHE A 356 6.71 -13.82 -6.10
CA PHE A 356 7.91 -13.04 -6.38
C PHE A 356 9.19 -13.82 -6.08
N ASN A 357 10.14 -13.71 -7.01
CA ASN A 357 11.52 -14.12 -6.88
C ASN A 357 12.41 -12.87 -6.70
N TRP A 358 13.01 -12.70 -5.52
CA TRP A 358 13.70 -11.46 -5.16
C TRP A 358 15.14 -11.34 -5.66
N GLY A 359 15.69 -12.41 -6.25
CA GLY A 359 17.10 -12.46 -6.66
C GLY A 359 18.08 -12.49 -5.47
N TRP A 360 17.70 -13.22 -4.41
CA TRP A 360 18.46 -13.38 -3.16
C TRP A 360 18.57 -14.86 -2.73
N SER A 361 19.00 -15.75 -3.63
CA SER A 361 19.14 -17.19 -3.37
C SER A 361 17.85 -17.91 -2.91
N GLY A 362 16.68 -17.32 -3.20
CA GLY A 362 15.37 -17.80 -2.73
C GLY A 362 14.95 -17.29 -1.34
N VAL A 363 15.73 -16.42 -0.71
CA VAL A 363 15.36 -15.76 0.56
C VAL A 363 14.18 -14.82 0.32
N SER A 364 13.13 -14.98 1.12
CA SER A 364 11.85 -14.26 1.03
C SER A 364 11.00 -14.54 -0.21
N ASP A 365 11.40 -15.46 -1.11
CA ASP A 365 10.58 -15.87 -2.25
C ASP A 365 9.25 -16.46 -1.78
N GLY A 366 8.15 -16.00 -2.36
CA GLY A 366 6.81 -16.35 -1.91
C GLY A 366 5.74 -15.47 -2.52
N TYR A 367 4.52 -15.56 -1.97
CA TYR A 367 3.32 -14.90 -2.47
C TYR A 367 3.00 -13.61 -1.69
N PHE A 368 2.83 -12.50 -2.42
CA PHE A 368 2.60 -11.16 -1.86
C PHE A 368 1.45 -10.45 -2.57
N TYR A 369 0.75 -9.59 -1.84
CA TYR A 369 -0.22 -8.64 -2.39
C TYR A 369 0.52 -7.41 -2.94
N LEU A 370 0.12 -6.84 -4.08
CA LEU A 370 0.92 -5.82 -4.79
C LEU A 370 1.11 -4.49 -4.02
N ALA A 371 0.16 -4.09 -3.19
CA ALA A 371 0.30 -2.94 -2.28
C ALA A 371 1.16 -3.23 -1.02
N ARG A 372 1.50 -4.50 -0.75
CA ARG A 372 2.24 -4.96 0.44
C ARG A 372 3.49 -5.81 0.05
N LEU A 373 4.33 -5.32 -0.86
CA LEU A 373 5.61 -5.93 -1.28
C LEU A 373 6.73 -5.77 -0.23
N SER A 374 6.52 -6.39 0.94
CA SER A 374 7.40 -6.32 2.11
C SER A 374 8.06 -7.68 2.42
N PRO A 375 9.16 -8.07 1.74
CA PRO A 375 9.84 -9.34 1.99
C PRO A 375 10.41 -9.44 3.42
N GLN A 376 10.32 -10.64 4.01
CA GLN A 376 10.74 -10.95 5.38
C GLN A 376 12.19 -10.56 5.66
N THR A 377 13.12 -11.06 4.85
CA THR A 377 14.57 -10.84 4.97
C THR A 377 15.09 -10.19 3.69
N LEU A 378 15.89 -9.15 3.84
CA LEU A 378 16.48 -8.38 2.74
C LEU A 378 17.86 -8.94 2.38
N GLY A 379 18.09 -9.18 1.09
CA GLY A 379 19.40 -9.51 0.55
C GLY A 379 20.12 -8.30 -0.06
N ILE A 380 21.10 -8.58 -0.92
CA ILE A 380 21.95 -7.57 -1.57
C ILE A 380 21.10 -6.52 -2.31
N GLY A 381 21.37 -5.23 -2.06
CA GLY A 381 20.61 -4.10 -2.63
C GLY A 381 19.26 -3.82 -1.97
N GLY A 382 18.83 -4.62 -0.98
CA GLY A 382 17.52 -4.47 -0.32
C GLY A 382 17.38 -3.27 0.61
N ALA A 383 18.49 -2.64 1.03
CA ALA A 383 18.62 -1.40 1.81
C ALA A 383 17.62 -1.20 2.98
N ALA A 384 16.39 -0.77 2.68
CA ALA A 384 15.25 -0.82 3.58
C ALA A 384 14.02 -1.27 2.75
N GLY A 385 13.32 -2.29 3.26
CA GLY A 385 12.26 -3.00 2.54
C GLY A 385 10.93 -2.25 2.45
N GLY A 386 9.91 -2.92 1.89
CA GLY A 386 8.61 -2.35 1.58
C GLY A 386 8.64 -1.64 0.23
N PHE A 387 8.66 -2.42 -0.86
CA PHE A 387 8.81 -1.92 -2.23
C PHE A 387 7.48 -1.41 -2.81
N ASN A 388 6.74 -0.66 -2.00
CA ASN A 388 5.33 -0.31 -2.20
C ASN A 388 5.15 1.00 -3.00
N SER A 389 6.22 1.75 -3.23
CA SER A 389 6.19 3.02 -3.99
C SER A 389 6.94 2.91 -5.32
N GLY A 390 6.59 3.76 -6.30
CA GLY A 390 7.30 3.86 -7.58
C GLY A 390 7.42 2.54 -8.34
N GLN A 391 6.41 1.68 -8.21
CA GLN A 391 6.44 0.34 -8.78
C GLN A 391 6.33 0.36 -10.30
N GLY A 392 6.93 -0.63 -10.95
CA GLY A 392 6.85 -0.79 -12.40
C GLY A 392 7.11 -2.21 -12.85
N ILE A 393 6.58 -2.54 -14.03
CA ILE A 393 6.67 -3.85 -14.67
C ILE A 393 7.22 -3.71 -16.08
N SER A 394 8.15 -4.58 -16.46
CA SER A 394 8.44 -4.90 -17.87
C SER A 394 7.77 -6.22 -18.20
N TYR A 395 6.82 -6.20 -19.15
CA TYR A 395 5.98 -7.35 -19.48
C TYR A 395 5.99 -7.64 -20.99
N ASN A 396 5.36 -8.73 -21.39
CA ASN A 396 5.30 -9.25 -22.75
C ASN A 396 6.69 -9.67 -23.31
N ILE A 397 7.52 -10.23 -22.42
CA ILE A 397 8.91 -10.64 -22.69
C ILE A 397 8.91 -11.96 -23.47
N ARG A 398 8.98 -11.87 -24.81
CA ARG A 398 8.94 -13.03 -25.72
C ARG A 398 10.25 -13.20 -26.51
N PRO A 399 10.91 -14.36 -26.48
CA PRO A 399 12.00 -14.71 -27.41
C PRO A 399 11.58 -14.69 -28.89
N VAL A 400 12.33 -14.00 -29.77
CA VAL A 400 12.10 -14.01 -31.23
C VAL A 400 12.78 -15.23 -31.86
N LYS A 401 12.07 -16.37 -31.86
CA LYS A 401 12.56 -17.64 -32.41
C LYS A 401 12.43 -17.65 -33.93
N ASP A 402 13.42 -18.25 -34.61
CA ASP A 402 13.51 -18.39 -36.06
C ASP A 402 13.38 -17.08 -36.88
N GLY A 403 13.57 -15.92 -36.23
CA GLY A 403 13.37 -14.60 -36.84
C GLY A 403 11.91 -14.17 -36.98
N VAL A 404 10.95 -14.96 -36.48
CA VAL A 404 9.52 -14.63 -36.48
C VAL A 404 9.20 -13.93 -35.17
N ASP A 405 9.04 -12.60 -35.22
CA ASP A 405 8.51 -11.85 -34.09
C ASP A 405 7.00 -12.10 -34.01
N THR A 406 6.57 -12.86 -32.99
CA THR A 406 5.16 -13.20 -32.74
C THR A 406 4.45 -12.19 -31.84
N GLY A 407 5.15 -11.16 -31.39
CA GLY A 407 4.61 -10.15 -30.49
C GLY A 407 4.00 -8.95 -31.23
N THR A 408 2.90 -8.42 -30.70
CA THR A 408 2.23 -7.22 -31.23
C THR A 408 3.14 -5.98 -31.14
N PRO A 409 3.19 -5.10 -32.15
CA PRO A 409 3.87 -3.80 -32.07
C PRO A 409 3.37 -2.93 -30.90
N GLU A 410 4.19 -1.95 -30.48
CA GLU A 410 3.77 -0.98 -29.47
C GLU A 410 2.81 0.04 -30.07
N LEU A 411 1.55 -0.02 -29.63
CA LEU A 411 0.63 1.10 -29.77
C LEU A 411 1.19 2.28 -28.95
N PRO A 412 1.22 3.51 -29.48
CA PRO A 412 1.60 4.69 -28.70
C PRO A 412 0.71 4.80 -27.46
N TYR A 413 1.30 5.17 -26.32
CA TYR A 413 0.52 5.46 -25.11
C TYR A 413 1.04 6.72 -24.42
N PHE A 414 0.09 7.47 -23.87
CA PHE A 414 0.30 8.81 -23.35
C PHE A 414 -0.30 8.95 -21.96
N ASN A 415 0.40 9.72 -21.11
CA ASN A 415 -0.04 9.97 -19.74
C ASN A 415 -0.18 11.47 -19.45
N CYS A 416 -1.29 11.87 -18.82
CA CYS A 416 -1.50 13.19 -18.24
C CYS A 416 -1.11 13.16 -16.75
N VAL A 417 0.05 13.74 -16.43
CA VAL A 417 0.63 13.73 -15.08
C VAL A 417 0.15 14.95 -14.30
N GLY A 418 -1.06 14.87 -13.75
CA GLY A 418 -1.75 15.94 -13.02
C GLY A 418 -3.17 16.15 -13.53
N ASN A 419 -3.88 17.12 -12.95
CA ASN A 419 -5.27 17.45 -13.30
C ASN A 419 -5.36 17.99 -14.73
N PHE A 420 -6.27 17.43 -15.54
CA PHE A 420 -6.64 17.98 -16.84
C PHE A 420 -7.61 19.15 -16.66
N ASP A 421 -7.17 20.37 -16.96
CA ASP A 421 -7.91 21.60 -16.64
C ASP A 421 -8.13 22.51 -17.84
N PHE A 422 -9.18 23.31 -17.79
CA PHE A 422 -9.33 24.49 -18.64
C PHE A 422 -8.29 25.58 -18.27
N ASP A 423 -7.68 26.21 -19.28
CA ASP A 423 -6.73 27.29 -19.06
C ASP A 423 -7.21 28.66 -19.56
N SER A 424 -7.56 28.74 -20.84
CA SER A 424 -7.88 30.01 -21.49
C SER A 424 -8.55 29.78 -22.85
N ARG A 425 -9.42 30.70 -23.28
CA ARG A 425 -9.91 30.77 -24.66
C ARG A 425 -9.26 31.95 -25.36
N ALA A 426 -8.74 31.74 -26.56
CA ALA A 426 -7.94 32.72 -27.30
C ALA A 426 -8.35 32.80 -28.78
N GLU A 427 -7.97 33.90 -29.44
CA GLU A 427 -8.18 34.12 -30.87
C GLU A 427 -6.85 34.05 -31.61
N LEU A 428 -6.79 33.26 -32.68
CA LEU A 428 -5.70 33.26 -33.65
C LEU A 428 -6.20 33.90 -34.96
N THR A 429 -5.46 34.86 -35.51
CA THR A 429 -5.67 35.29 -36.91
C THR A 429 -4.86 34.37 -37.82
N ALA A 430 -5.55 33.54 -38.61
CA ALA A 430 -4.93 32.65 -39.59
C ALA A 430 -4.35 33.43 -40.79
N ALA A 431 -3.46 32.78 -41.56
CA ALA A 431 -2.73 33.41 -42.67
C ALA A 431 -3.62 33.92 -43.82
N ASN A 432 -4.88 33.50 -43.89
CA ASN A 432 -5.91 33.98 -44.82
C ASN A 432 -6.75 35.16 -44.27
N GLY A 433 -6.45 35.65 -43.06
CA GLY A 433 -7.19 36.71 -42.37
C GLY A 433 -8.40 36.22 -41.56
N SER A 434 -8.71 34.92 -41.54
CA SER A 434 -9.78 34.37 -40.70
C SER A 434 -9.41 34.40 -39.22
N LYS A 435 -10.32 34.89 -38.38
CA LYS A 435 -10.24 34.72 -36.91
C LYS A 435 -10.68 33.30 -36.55
N LEU A 436 -9.84 32.56 -35.85
CA LEU A 436 -10.12 31.23 -35.32
C LEU A 436 -10.08 31.28 -33.79
N MET A 437 -11.17 30.91 -33.14
CA MET A 437 -11.23 30.76 -31.68
C MET A 437 -10.75 29.36 -31.30
N TYR A 438 -9.93 29.27 -30.26
CA TYR A 438 -9.47 28.00 -29.70
C TYR A 438 -9.45 28.05 -28.16
N THR A 439 -9.63 26.88 -27.55
CA THR A 439 -9.49 26.66 -26.11
C THR A 439 -8.14 26.02 -25.84
N ASN A 440 -7.38 26.54 -24.87
CA ASN A 440 -6.26 25.85 -24.27
C ASN A 440 -6.76 25.03 -23.08
N PHE A 441 -6.45 23.74 -23.10
CA PHE A 441 -6.39 22.90 -21.91
C PHE A 441 -4.94 22.82 -21.42
N LYS A 442 -4.76 22.54 -20.14
CA LYS A 442 -3.45 22.39 -19.48
C LYS A 442 -3.45 21.17 -18.57
N VAL A 443 -2.27 20.88 -18.02
CA VAL A 443 -2.14 20.06 -16.81
C VAL A 443 -1.77 20.97 -15.64
N THR A 444 -2.43 20.83 -14.48
CA THR A 444 -1.94 21.41 -13.21
C THR A 444 -1.43 20.33 -12.26
N ALA A 445 -0.42 20.69 -11.47
CA ALA A 445 0.13 19.84 -10.42
C ALA A 445 -0.46 20.28 -9.07
N PRO A 446 -1.21 19.43 -8.34
CA PRO A 446 -1.66 19.75 -6.99
C PRO A 446 -0.52 19.76 -5.96
N VAL A 447 0.62 19.14 -6.28
CA VAL A 447 1.84 19.08 -5.45
C VAL A 447 3.04 19.60 -6.23
N SER A 448 3.90 20.41 -5.60
CA SER A 448 5.08 20.98 -6.24
C SER A 448 6.20 19.95 -6.48
N GLY A 449 6.96 20.13 -7.55
CA GLY A 449 8.10 19.27 -7.92
C GLY A 449 7.82 18.21 -9.00
N TYR A 450 6.55 17.93 -9.32
CA TYR A 450 6.21 17.05 -10.43
C TYR A 450 6.38 17.71 -11.81
N ASN A 451 6.86 16.95 -12.79
CA ASN A 451 6.94 17.35 -14.19
C ASN A 451 5.57 17.17 -14.88
N ALA A 452 4.61 18.02 -14.52
CA ALA A 452 3.24 17.91 -15.03
C ALA A 452 3.15 18.17 -16.53
N GLY A 453 2.27 17.44 -17.22
CA GLY A 453 2.12 17.50 -18.67
C GLY A 453 1.56 16.20 -19.27
N PHE A 454 1.39 16.22 -20.60
CA PHE A 454 1.00 15.11 -21.45
C PHE A 454 2.27 14.52 -22.10
N TRP A 455 2.66 13.31 -21.71
CA TRP A 455 3.95 12.71 -22.08
C TRP A 455 3.76 11.47 -22.96
N ASN A 456 4.52 11.36 -24.05
CA ASN A 456 4.67 10.10 -24.77
C ASN A 456 5.47 9.14 -23.90
N MET A 457 4.85 8.04 -23.48
CA MET A 457 5.45 7.06 -22.58
C MET A 457 5.87 5.77 -23.31
N SER A 458 5.49 5.57 -24.57
CA SER A 458 5.94 4.42 -25.38
C SER A 458 7.46 4.42 -25.57
N SER A 459 8.03 3.25 -25.86
CA SER A 459 9.46 3.08 -26.18
C SER A 459 9.84 3.74 -27.52
N THR A 460 8.86 3.92 -28.42
CA THR A 460 9.02 4.45 -29.77
C THR A 460 8.66 5.94 -29.90
N PRO A 461 9.22 6.68 -30.88
CA PRO A 461 8.77 8.04 -31.19
C PRO A 461 7.36 8.07 -31.81
N PHE A 462 6.46 8.89 -31.26
CA PHE A 462 5.09 9.08 -31.76
C PHE A 462 5.02 10.05 -32.93
N THR A 463 4.13 9.78 -33.90
CA THR A 463 3.74 10.75 -34.94
C THR A 463 2.22 10.75 -35.07
N GLY A 464 1.61 11.94 -35.01
CA GLY A 464 0.17 12.09 -34.92
C GLY A 464 -0.25 13.43 -34.32
N TYR A 465 -1.39 13.46 -33.63
CA TYR A 465 -1.90 14.66 -32.95
C TYR A 465 -2.15 14.38 -31.47
N ILE A 466 -1.82 15.34 -30.61
CA ILE A 466 -2.32 15.44 -29.24
C ILE A 466 -3.51 16.41 -29.27
N GLY A 467 -4.66 16.02 -28.72
CA GLY A 467 -5.93 16.73 -28.84
C GLY A 467 -6.87 16.43 -27.67
N VAL A 468 -8.18 16.54 -27.90
CA VAL A 468 -9.20 16.21 -26.89
C VAL A 468 -10.29 15.32 -27.49
N ALA A 469 -10.82 14.42 -26.66
CA ALA A 469 -12.01 13.64 -26.98
C ALA A 469 -13.22 14.35 -26.35
N VAL A 470 -14.17 14.76 -27.19
CA VAL A 470 -15.42 15.42 -26.76
C VAL A 470 -16.57 14.42 -26.86
N GLN A 471 -17.09 14.03 -25.70
CA GLN A 471 -18.20 13.09 -25.55
C GLN A 471 -19.51 13.83 -25.34
N ASP A 472 -20.57 13.46 -26.07
CA ASP A 472 -21.93 13.96 -25.81
C ASP A 472 -22.70 13.10 -24.80
N LYS A 473 -23.87 13.61 -24.36
CA LYS A 473 -24.75 12.96 -23.39
C LYS A 473 -25.24 11.54 -23.76
N ASP A 474 -25.12 11.14 -25.03
CA ASP A 474 -25.49 9.81 -25.52
C ASP A 474 -24.27 8.87 -25.63
N GLY A 475 -23.12 9.31 -25.07
CA GLY A 475 -21.87 8.58 -24.99
C GLY A 475 -20.98 8.69 -26.23
N LYS A 476 -21.41 9.42 -27.27
CA LYS A 476 -20.70 9.47 -28.55
C LYS A 476 -19.50 10.41 -28.47
N ILE A 477 -18.31 9.84 -28.71
CA ILE A 477 -17.03 10.53 -28.70
C ILE A 477 -16.71 11.12 -30.08
N ASN A 478 -16.05 12.28 -30.10
CA ASN A 478 -15.52 12.94 -31.29
C ASN A 478 -14.12 13.46 -30.96
N PHE A 479 -13.08 13.04 -31.69
CA PHE A 479 -11.71 13.53 -31.48
C PHE A 479 -11.50 14.89 -32.16
N VAL A 480 -10.98 15.85 -31.41
CA VAL A 480 -10.65 17.21 -31.88
C VAL A 480 -9.12 17.37 -31.88
N PRO A 481 -8.47 17.48 -33.06
CA PRO A 481 -7.02 17.60 -33.16
C PRO A 481 -6.51 18.93 -32.63
N GLY A 482 -5.37 18.89 -31.93
CA GLY A 482 -4.70 20.05 -31.36
C GLY A 482 -3.27 20.24 -31.86
N LEU A 483 -2.30 19.74 -31.10
CA LEU A 483 -0.88 19.83 -31.39
C LEU A 483 -0.44 18.71 -32.34
N GLU A 484 0.01 19.06 -33.54
CA GLU A 484 0.69 18.13 -34.45
C GLU A 484 2.06 17.72 -33.89
N CYS A 485 2.30 16.41 -33.78
CA CYS A 485 3.53 15.81 -33.26
C CYS A 485 4.25 15.03 -34.35
N LYS A 486 5.54 15.35 -34.57
CA LYS A 486 6.41 14.74 -35.58
C LYS A 486 7.60 14.07 -34.89
N ALA A 487 7.57 12.74 -34.79
CA ALA A 487 8.55 11.95 -34.04
C ALA A 487 8.80 12.45 -32.60
N LEU A 488 7.72 12.67 -31.84
CA LEU A 488 7.79 13.00 -30.42
C LEU A 488 8.42 11.84 -29.64
N GLN A 489 9.62 12.05 -29.10
CA GLN A 489 10.44 11.00 -28.50
C GLN A 489 9.81 10.42 -27.20
N SER A 490 10.29 9.24 -26.79
CA SER A 490 9.94 8.65 -25.49
C SER A 490 10.26 9.63 -24.34
N ASN A 491 9.42 9.64 -23.30
CA ASN A 491 9.47 10.55 -22.16
C ASN A 491 9.48 12.05 -22.54
N SER A 492 8.95 12.42 -23.71
CA SER A 492 8.82 13.82 -24.17
C SER A 492 7.35 14.21 -24.35
N GLY A 493 7.01 15.49 -24.21
CA GLY A 493 5.61 15.90 -24.06
C GLY A 493 5.35 17.40 -24.17
N THR A 494 4.11 17.79 -23.84
CA THR A 494 3.63 19.18 -23.79
C THR A 494 2.85 19.43 -22.50
N GLN A 495 2.76 20.68 -22.03
CA GLN A 495 1.94 21.06 -20.88
C GLN A 495 0.57 21.63 -21.24
N LYS A 496 0.32 21.87 -22.54
CA LYS A 496 -0.94 22.44 -23.05
C LYS A 496 -1.40 21.79 -24.35
N ILE A 497 -2.72 21.75 -24.54
CA ILE A 497 -3.40 21.25 -25.73
C ILE A 497 -4.34 22.37 -26.23
N PRO A 498 -4.09 22.96 -27.42
CA PRO A 498 -5.07 23.83 -28.07
C PRO A 498 -6.14 22.96 -28.77
N ALA A 499 -7.41 23.35 -28.70
CA ALA A 499 -8.51 22.66 -29.39
C ALA A 499 -9.51 23.66 -30.01
N TYR A 500 -10.02 23.34 -31.20
CA TYR A 500 -10.97 24.19 -31.94
C TYR A 500 -12.39 23.62 -31.78
N LEU A 501 -13.15 24.16 -30.83
CA LEU A 501 -14.43 23.58 -30.36
C LEU A 501 -15.69 24.26 -30.96
N GLU A 502 -15.53 25.03 -32.03
CA GLU A 502 -16.59 25.90 -32.58
C GLU A 502 -17.72 25.13 -33.30
N GLU A 503 -17.53 23.85 -33.64
CA GLU A 503 -18.54 23.02 -34.32
C GLU A 503 -19.58 22.40 -33.38
N PHE A 504 -19.28 22.32 -32.08
CA PHE A 504 -20.19 21.79 -31.06
C PHE A 504 -21.32 22.78 -30.78
N LYS A 505 -22.56 22.28 -30.73
CA LYS A 505 -23.80 23.06 -30.60
C LYS A 505 -24.29 23.09 -29.16
N GLU A 506 -25.35 23.86 -28.90
CA GLU A 506 -26.11 23.90 -27.63
C GLU A 506 -26.23 22.50 -26.98
N GLY A 507 -25.83 22.39 -25.71
CA GLY A 507 -25.77 21.13 -24.97
C GLY A 507 -24.58 21.06 -24.02
N THR A 508 -24.50 19.95 -23.27
CA THR A 508 -23.41 19.66 -22.32
C THR A 508 -22.61 18.46 -22.80
N TYR A 509 -21.29 18.55 -22.68
CA TYR A 509 -20.31 17.58 -23.18
C TYR A 509 -19.21 17.36 -22.16
N THR A 510 -18.67 16.14 -22.10
CA THR A 510 -17.50 15.79 -21.30
C THR A 510 -16.26 15.85 -22.18
N VAL A 511 -15.20 16.53 -21.74
CA VAL A 511 -13.97 16.74 -22.53
C VAL A 511 -12.78 16.10 -21.82
N TYR A 512 -12.18 15.11 -22.49
CA TYR A 512 -11.02 14.36 -22.01
C TYR A 512 -9.76 14.67 -22.85
N PRO A 513 -8.54 14.53 -22.32
CA PRO A 513 -7.32 14.57 -23.14
C PRO A 513 -7.22 13.30 -23.99
N ALA A 514 -6.80 13.44 -25.25
CA ALA A 514 -6.75 12.34 -26.21
C ALA A 514 -5.61 12.50 -27.23
N PHE A 515 -5.28 11.44 -27.97
CA PHE A 515 -4.37 11.49 -29.10
C PHE A 515 -4.92 10.75 -30.32
N PHE A 516 -4.39 11.06 -31.51
CA PHE A 516 -4.69 10.38 -32.76
C PHE A 516 -3.39 9.97 -33.45
N ASN A 517 -3.24 8.69 -33.71
CA ASN A 517 -2.06 8.09 -34.32
C ASN A 517 -2.20 8.07 -35.85
N THR A 518 -1.39 8.88 -36.55
CA THR A 518 -1.46 8.98 -38.02
C THR A 518 -0.79 7.81 -38.76
N VAL A 519 -0.23 6.83 -38.05
CA VAL A 519 0.31 5.59 -38.65
C VAL A 519 -0.79 4.54 -38.85
N ASP A 520 -1.67 4.40 -37.86
CA ASP A 520 -2.70 3.35 -37.80
C ASP A 520 -4.14 3.89 -37.97
N GLU A 521 -4.29 5.23 -38.11
CA GLU A 521 -5.54 5.99 -38.29
C GLU A 521 -6.56 5.90 -37.12
N GLU A 522 -6.08 5.53 -35.92
CA GLU A 522 -6.90 5.39 -34.69
C GLU A 522 -6.70 6.54 -33.68
N SER A 523 -7.75 6.84 -32.89
CA SER A 523 -7.68 7.73 -31.72
C SER A 523 -7.87 6.98 -30.41
N ASP A 524 -7.15 7.36 -29.37
CA ASP A 524 -7.33 6.84 -28.01
C ASP A 524 -7.19 7.97 -26.96
N PHE A 525 -7.61 7.68 -25.74
CA PHE A 525 -7.54 8.60 -24.61
C PHE A 525 -6.10 8.73 -24.09
N ILE A 526 -5.78 9.88 -23.50
CA ILE A 526 -4.55 10.07 -22.73
C ILE A 526 -4.88 9.69 -21.28
N HIS A 527 -4.29 8.61 -20.77
CA HIS A 527 -4.56 8.16 -19.42
C HIS A 527 -4.11 9.21 -18.40
N VAL A 528 -5.06 9.70 -17.59
CA VAL A 528 -4.73 10.57 -16.47
C VAL A 528 -4.24 9.72 -15.30
N VAL A 529 -3.18 10.18 -14.64
CA VAL A 529 -2.57 9.48 -13.51
C VAL A 529 -3.55 9.40 -12.34
N ASN A 530 -3.60 8.25 -11.65
CA ASN A 530 -4.55 7.99 -10.56
C ASN A 530 -4.58 9.13 -9.53
N GLY A 531 -5.79 9.48 -9.08
CA GLY A 531 -6.01 10.51 -8.05
C GLY A 531 -6.05 11.95 -8.56
N TYR A 532 -6.05 12.17 -9.88
CA TYR A 532 -6.18 13.47 -10.52
C TYR A 532 -7.38 13.52 -11.48
N ARG A 533 -7.90 14.74 -11.73
CA ARG A 533 -9.02 15.02 -12.64
C ARG A 533 -8.71 14.64 -14.08
N ASP A 534 -9.55 13.80 -14.68
CA ASP A 534 -9.37 13.27 -16.04
C ASP A 534 -10.14 14.01 -17.13
N HIS A 535 -11.14 14.82 -16.76
CA HIS A 535 -11.99 15.56 -17.68
C HIS A 535 -12.42 16.94 -17.17
N VAL A 536 -12.94 17.78 -18.09
CA VAL A 536 -13.73 18.96 -17.75
C VAL A 536 -15.04 18.98 -18.50
N THR A 537 -16.07 19.58 -17.90
CA THR A 537 -17.39 19.71 -18.50
C THR A 537 -17.46 20.98 -19.34
N MET A 538 -17.86 20.84 -20.61
CA MET A 538 -18.15 21.95 -21.51
C MET A 538 -19.66 22.09 -21.66
N THR A 539 -20.21 23.26 -21.35
CA THR A 539 -21.61 23.60 -21.69
C THR A 539 -21.62 24.68 -22.78
N VAL A 540 -22.46 24.47 -23.77
CA VAL A 540 -22.71 25.38 -24.90
C VAL A 540 -24.14 25.91 -24.78
N ASP A 541 -24.32 27.24 -24.78
CA ASP A 541 -25.65 27.85 -24.74
C ASP A 541 -26.29 28.01 -26.13
N ALA A 542 -27.54 28.50 -26.18
CA ALA A 542 -28.30 28.69 -27.41
C ALA A 542 -27.68 29.77 -28.34
N GLU A 543 -26.94 30.72 -27.77
CA GLU A 543 -26.15 31.73 -28.47
C GLU A 543 -24.78 31.20 -28.98
N GLY A 544 -24.37 30.00 -28.56
CA GLY A 544 -23.11 29.37 -28.94
C GLY A 544 -21.90 29.80 -28.09
N ASN A 545 -22.12 30.49 -26.97
CA ASN A 545 -21.07 30.71 -25.98
C ASN A 545 -20.73 29.39 -25.29
N ARG A 546 -19.50 29.27 -24.79
CA ARG A 546 -19.00 28.05 -24.15
C ARG A 546 -18.46 28.37 -22.77
N THR A 547 -19.06 27.76 -21.77
CA THR A 547 -18.53 27.70 -20.40
C THR A 547 -17.80 26.38 -20.20
N PHE A 548 -16.67 26.43 -19.52
CA PHE A 548 -15.96 25.26 -19.05
C PHE A 548 -16.06 25.27 -17.53
N THR A 549 -16.54 24.17 -16.97
CA THR A 549 -16.54 23.89 -15.55
C THR A 549 -15.68 22.66 -15.32
N ASP A 550 -14.63 22.83 -14.54
CA ASP A 550 -14.04 21.77 -13.75
C ASP A 550 -15.16 20.95 -13.06
N ALA A 551 -14.96 19.64 -12.87
CA ALA A 551 -15.81 18.87 -11.97
C ALA A 551 -15.86 19.57 -10.60
N THR A 552 -17.03 19.66 -9.97
CA THR A 552 -17.11 20.30 -8.66
C THR A 552 -16.39 19.42 -7.63
N ILE A 553 -15.96 20.03 -6.52
CA ILE A 553 -15.36 19.26 -5.43
C ILE A 553 -16.35 18.16 -4.99
N GLU A 554 -17.64 18.46 -4.86
CA GLU A 554 -18.68 17.47 -4.52
C GLU A 554 -18.75 16.29 -5.52
N GLU A 555 -18.59 16.54 -6.82
CA GLU A 555 -18.54 15.49 -7.86
C GLU A 555 -17.27 14.63 -7.76
N GLU A 556 -16.11 15.26 -7.53
CA GLU A 556 -14.85 14.55 -7.27
C GLU A 556 -14.94 13.72 -5.98
N LEU A 557 -15.48 14.28 -4.89
CA LEU A 557 -15.63 13.60 -3.60
C LEU A 557 -16.63 12.44 -3.66
N ALA A 558 -17.68 12.52 -4.49
CA ALA A 558 -18.67 11.45 -4.66
C ALA A 558 -18.11 10.23 -5.41
N THR A 559 -17.06 10.41 -6.22
CA THR A 559 -16.36 9.29 -6.87
C THR A 559 -15.26 8.72 -5.97
N ALA A 560 -14.55 9.56 -5.21
CA ALA A 560 -13.37 9.20 -4.42
C ALA A 560 -13.67 8.33 -3.18
N PRO A 561 -12.85 7.29 -2.90
CA PRO A 561 -13.08 6.33 -1.81
C PRO A 561 -13.06 6.97 -0.41
N GLU A 562 -13.87 6.47 0.52
CA GLU A 562 -13.87 6.92 1.91
C GLU A 562 -12.64 6.37 2.65
N LEU A 563 -11.71 7.26 3.01
CA LEU A 563 -10.53 6.93 3.80
C LEU A 563 -10.64 7.46 5.23
N ALA A 564 -10.12 6.70 6.19
CA ALA A 564 -9.84 7.18 7.54
C ALA A 564 -8.40 6.85 7.95
N VAL A 565 -7.74 7.76 8.65
CA VAL A 565 -6.50 7.39 9.35
C VAL A 565 -6.92 6.71 10.65
N THR A 566 -6.52 5.45 10.83
CA THR A 566 -6.88 4.63 11.98
C THR A 566 -5.79 4.60 13.05
N CYS A 567 -4.55 4.92 12.67
CA CYS A 567 -3.43 5.11 13.59
C CYS A 567 -2.48 6.18 13.06
N PHE A 568 -1.92 6.99 13.95
CA PHE A 568 -0.71 7.77 13.71
C PHE A 568 0.12 7.80 15.00
N SER A 569 1.41 7.49 14.90
CA SER A 569 2.33 7.43 16.04
C SER A 569 3.78 7.72 15.64
N TYR A 570 4.62 8.01 16.63
CA TYR A 570 6.04 8.32 16.42
C TYR A 570 6.87 7.94 17.66
N ALA A 571 8.17 7.69 17.47
CA ALA A 571 9.07 7.28 18.55
C ALA A 571 9.85 8.46 19.16
N GLY A 572 9.80 8.58 20.49
CA GLY A 572 10.61 9.54 21.26
C GLY A 572 10.16 11.01 21.15
N LYS A 573 11.04 11.95 21.54
CA LYS A 573 10.79 13.40 21.37
C LYS A 573 11.15 13.83 19.95
N ILE A 574 10.20 14.48 19.28
CA ILE A 574 10.42 15.16 18.01
C ILE A 574 11.19 16.45 18.25
N TYR A 575 12.25 16.68 17.48
CA TYR A 575 13.03 17.92 17.51
C TYR A 575 12.78 18.76 16.25
N SER A 576 12.56 20.06 16.44
CA SER A 576 12.47 21.04 15.35
C SER A 576 13.67 20.92 14.41
N ASN A 577 13.42 20.96 13.09
CA ASN A 577 14.42 20.85 12.02
C ASN A 577 15.26 19.56 12.03
N ASN A 578 14.74 18.46 12.58
CA ASN A 578 15.35 17.12 12.49
C ASN A 578 14.36 16.15 11.84
N SER A 579 14.88 15.17 11.07
CA SER A 579 14.08 14.09 10.51
C SER A 579 13.64 13.14 11.62
N HIS A 580 12.35 12.80 11.65
CA HIS A 580 11.77 11.81 12.53
C HIS A 580 10.94 10.80 11.74
N ASP A 581 10.92 9.56 12.22
CA ASP A 581 10.12 8.48 11.65
C ASP A 581 8.74 8.42 12.31
N PHE A 582 7.73 8.26 11.46
CA PHE A 582 6.32 8.20 11.81
C PHE A 582 5.73 6.88 11.29
N LEU A 583 4.79 6.33 12.04
CA LEU A 583 3.96 5.20 11.65
C LEU A 583 2.52 5.69 11.48
N MET A 584 1.83 5.18 10.47
CA MET A 584 0.45 5.53 10.15
C MET A 584 -0.28 4.30 9.63
N SER A 585 -1.56 4.14 9.97
CA SER A 585 -2.43 3.16 9.33
C SER A 585 -3.61 3.88 8.70
N VAL A 586 -3.95 3.54 7.46
CA VAL A 586 -5.06 4.15 6.73
C VAL A 586 -6.01 3.06 6.27
N ALA A 587 -7.27 3.16 6.70
CA ALA A 587 -8.37 2.34 6.23
C ALA A 587 -9.00 2.96 5.00
N ASN A 588 -9.39 2.11 4.05
CA ASN A 588 -10.34 2.43 3.01
C ASN A 588 -11.65 1.71 3.35
N HIS A 589 -12.69 2.46 3.71
CA HIS A 589 -13.99 1.93 4.11
C HIS A 589 -14.91 1.63 2.91
N THR A 590 -14.54 2.10 1.71
CA THR A 590 -15.21 1.75 0.45
C THR A 590 -14.92 0.29 0.09
N SER A 591 -15.96 -0.48 -0.21
CA SER A 591 -15.84 -1.92 -0.54
C SER A 591 -15.56 -2.20 -2.01
N ASP A 592 -15.76 -1.25 -2.92
CA ASP A 592 -15.69 -1.42 -4.38
C ASP A 592 -14.63 -0.55 -5.09
N LYS A 593 -13.90 0.31 -4.36
CA LYS A 593 -12.94 1.27 -4.93
C LYS A 593 -11.63 1.31 -4.15
N ASP A 594 -10.52 1.13 -4.85
CA ASP A 594 -9.18 1.36 -4.31
C ASP A 594 -8.86 2.87 -4.25
N TYR A 595 -8.00 3.27 -3.31
CA TYR A 595 -7.33 4.56 -3.36
C TYR A 595 -5.89 4.41 -3.86
N TYR A 596 -5.51 5.23 -4.84
CA TYR A 596 -4.12 5.43 -5.21
C TYR A 596 -3.85 6.93 -5.41
N GLY A 597 -3.18 7.56 -4.45
CA GLY A 597 -2.94 9.01 -4.47
C GLY A 597 -1.95 9.48 -3.42
N ASP A 598 -1.51 10.73 -3.55
CA ASP A 598 -0.67 11.39 -2.54
C ASP A 598 -1.44 11.58 -1.23
N LEU A 599 -0.82 11.30 -0.07
CA LEU A 599 -1.32 11.75 1.24
C LEU A 599 -0.50 12.95 1.73
N THR A 600 -1.13 13.85 2.48
CA THR A 600 -0.52 15.06 3.02
C THR A 600 -0.78 15.18 4.52
N MET A 601 0.28 15.30 5.31
CA MET A 601 0.20 15.59 6.74
C MET A 601 -0.03 17.09 6.95
N VAL A 602 -1.07 17.46 7.70
CA VAL A 602 -1.46 18.84 8.02
C VAL A 602 -1.17 19.10 9.49
N ILE A 603 -0.30 20.09 9.77
CA ILE A 603 0.03 20.51 11.13
C ILE A 603 -0.80 21.75 11.50
N LYS A 604 -1.60 21.63 12.55
CA LYS A 604 -2.51 22.64 13.13
C LYS A 604 -2.01 23.10 14.51
N ASP A 605 -2.34 24.32 14.91
CA ASP A 605 -2.15 24.76 16.31
C ASP A 605 -3.22 24.18 17.25
N SER A 606 -3.05 24.38 18.56
CA SER A 606 -4.00 23.94 19.60
C SER A 606 -5.37 24.66 19.58
N ARG A 607 -5.71 25.33 18.49
CA ARG A 607 -7.05 25.87 18.17
C ARG A 607 -7.55 25.37 16.81
N GLY A 608 -6.97 24.29 16.29
CA GLY A 608 -7.31 23.68 14.99
C GLY A 608 -6.85 24.47 13.76
N ARG A 609 -6.08 25.56 13.93
CA ARG A 609 -5.71 26.42 12.80
C ARG A 609 -4.50 25.85 12.08
N GLU A 610 -4.64 25.56 10.79
CA GLU A 610 -3.54 25.08 9.94
C GLU A 610 -2.33 26.04 9.97
N LEU A 611 -1.13 25.46 10.04
CA LEU A 611 0.14 26.19 10.06
C LEU A 611 1.05 25.79 8.88
N THR A 612 1.09 24.50 8.54
CA THR A 612 1.83 23.99 7.38
C THR A 612 1.26 22.65 6.92
N LYS A 613 1.59 22.25 5.69
CA LYS A 613 1.19 21.01 5.04
C LYS A 613 2.42 20.35 4.43
N MET A 614 2.57 19.04 4.62
CA MET A 614 3.75 18.27 4.24
C MET A 614 3.29 17.00 3.49
N PRO A 615 3.52 16.91 2.17
CA PRO A 615 3.28 15.67 1.44
C PRO A 615 4.09 14.53 2.04
N ILE A 616 3.45 13.39 2.31
CA ILE A 616 4.08 12.19 2.88
C ILE A 616 4.26 11.07 1.83
N GLY A 617 3.99 11.35 0.56
CA GLY A 617 4.15 10.42 -0.57
C GLY A 617 2.83 9.83 -1.06
N LYS A 618 2.91 8.90 -2.03
CA LYS A 618 1.75 8.18 -2.58
C LYS A 618 1.51 6.86 -1.85
N TYR A 619 0.24 6.52 -1.70
CA TYR A 619 -0.24 5.38 -0.95
C TYR A 619 -1.28 4.59 -1.76
N ASP A 620 -1.20 3.26 -1.66
CA ASP A 620 -1.99 2.28 -2.41
C ASP A 620 -2.86 1.53 -1.39
N ILE A 621 -4.12 1.96 -1.23
CA ILE A 621 -5.02 1.49 -0.17
C ILE A 621 -6.22 0.81 -0.84
N PRO A 622 -6.17 -0.52 -1.08
CA PRO A 622 -7.23 -1.23 -1.77
C PRO A 622 -8.56 -1.22 -1.01
N ALA A 623 -9.64 -1.49 -1.74
CA ALA A 623 -11.00 -1.50 -1.22
C ALA A 623 -11.15 -2.37 0.04
N GLY A 624 -11.77 -1.82 1.08
CA GLY A 624 -12.03 -2.46 2.38
C GLY A 624 -10.80 -2.84 3.21
N LEU A 625 -9.59 -2.47 2.81
CA LEU A 625 -8.36 -2.81 3.55
C LEU A 625 -7.88 -1.66 4.44
N THR A 626 -7.22 -2.01 5.55
CA THR A 626 -6.39 -1.08 6.32
C THR A 626 -4.92 -1.37 6.02
N ILE A 627 -4.19 -0.39 5.49
CA ILE A 627 -2.77 -0.56 5.15
C ILE A 627 -1.90 0.22 6.16
N PRO A 628 -0.95 -0.46 6.85
CA PRO A 628 0.05 0.19 7.68
C PRO A 628 1.21 0.73 6.84
N TYR A 629 1.74 1.87 7.24
CA TYR A 629 2.76 2.64 6.55
C TYR A 629 3.76 3.27 7.50
N SER A 630 4.95 3.58 6.98
CA SER A 630 5.99 4.34 7.68
C SER A 630 6.56 5.42 6.77
N PHE A 631 6.77 6.63 7.29
CA PHE A 631 7.41 7.72 6.57
C PHE A 631 8.32 8.57 7.47
N SER A 632 9.34 9.20 6.89
CA SER A 632 10.27 10.07 7.60
C SER A 632 10.07 11.53 7.18
N LEU A 633 9.93 12.46 8.13
CA LEU A 633 9.80 13.90 7.85
C LEU A 633 10.66 14.76 8.77
N THR A 634 11.24 15.82 8.19
CA THR A 634 11.91 16.91 8.92
C THR A 634 10.90 18.00 9.24
N LEU A 635 10.50 18.15 10.51
CA LEU A 635 9.46 19.12 10.89
C LEU A 635 10.05 20.52 11.15
N GLU A 636 9.87 21.44 10.21
CA GLU A 636 10.31 22.85 10.30
C GLU A 636 9.38 23.74 11.15
N VAL A 637 8.91 23.22 12.29
CA VAL A 637 7.97 23.88 13.20
C VAL A 637 8.62 24.21 14.54
N LEU A 638 8.08 25.19 15.27
CA LEU A 638 8.63 25.67 16.55
C LEU A 638 8.35 24.69 17.71
N LYS A 639 9.01 24.90 18.86
CA LYS A 639 8.73 24.17 20.10
C LYS A 639 7.32 24.47 20.64
N LYS A 640 6.33 23.65 20.28
CA LYS A 640 4.95 23.67 20.78
C LYS A 640 4.32 22.29 20.71
N ASP A 641 3.18 22.13 21.36
CA ASP A 641 2.21 21.08 21.05
C ASP A 641 1.36 21.52 19.85
N TYR A 642 1.16 20.58 18.93
CA TYR A 642 0.40 20.72 17.70
C TYR A 642 -0.66 19.63 17.60
N ILE A 643 -1.60 19.82 16.69
CA ILE A 643 -2.52 18.78 16.22
C ILE A 643 -2.09 18.39 14.80
N VAL A 644 -2.00 17.10 14.53
CA VAL A 644 -1.79 16.53 13.20
C VAL A 644 -3.09 15.95 12.69
N SER A 645 -3.34 16.14 11.40
CA SER A 645 -4.42 15.50 10.64
C SER A 645 -3.91 15.21 9.23
N PHE A 646 -4.66 14.46 8.43
CA PHE A 646 -4.21 14.04 7.10
C PHE A 646 -5.19 14.45 6.02
N ARG A 647 -4.68 14.59 4.80
CA ARG A 647 -5.48 14.84 3.59
C ARG A 647 -5.12 13.87 2.48
N ASP A 648 -6.10 13.58 1.65
CA ASP A 648 -5.94 12.86 0.39
C ASP A 648 -5.59 13.77 -0.80
N SER A 649 -5.43 13.17 -1.99
CA SER A 649 -5.13 13.88 -3.24
C SER A 649 -6.27 14.78 -3.72
N TYR A 650 -7.51 14.51 -3.29
CA TYR A 650 -8.70 15.35 -3.50
C TYR A 650 -8.75 16.53 -2.51
N GLY A 651 -7.85 16.57 -1.53
CA GLY A 651 -7.72 17.64 -0.54
C GLY A 651 -8.69 17.54 0.64
N ARG A 652 -9.48 16.46 0.75
CA ARG A 652 -10.37 16.18 1.91
C ARG A 652 -9.53 15.98 3.16
N ASP A 653 -9.93 16.59 4.28
CA ASP A 653 -9.41 16.19 5.59
C ASP A 653 -9.96 14.79 5.93
N LEU A 654 -9.07 13.84 6.17
CA LEU A 654 -9.41 12.49 6.59
C LEU A 654 -9.77 12.48 8.09
N PRO A 655 -10.73 11.65 8.53
CA PRO A 655 -10.99 11.41 9.94
C PRO A 655 -9.71 11.07 10.71
N GLY A 656 -9.51 11.78 11.84
CA GLY A 656 -8.35 11.62 12.73
C GLY A 656 -7.65 12.95 13.04
N GLU A 657 -7.60 13.33 14.32
CA GLU A 657 -6.72 14.40 14.83
C GLU A 657 -5.83 13.85 15.96
N TYR A 658 -4.53 14.09 15.86
CA TYR A 658 -3.50 13.44 16.69
C TYR A 658 -2.57 14.47 17.37
N PRO A 659 -2.22 14.30 18.65
CA PRO A 659 -1.30 15.20 19.34
C PRO A 659 0.16 15.03 18.85
N LEU A 660 0.87 16.14 18.68
CA LEU A 660 2.26 16.18 18.22
C LEU A 660 3.08 17.20 19.03
N SER A 661 3.90 16.73 19.97
CA SER A 661 4.73 17.59 20.84
C SER A 661 6.15 17.78 20.31
N VAL A 662 6.49 19.00 19.87
CA VAL A 662 7.80 19.34 19.30
C VAL A 662 8.70 20.04 20.32
N SER A 663 9.95 19.58 20.41
CA SER A 663 10.97 20.03 21.36
C SER A 663 11.86 21.15 20.80
N GLU A 664 12.77 21.66 21.64
CA GLU A 664 13.68 22.76 21.30
C GLU A 664 14.58 22.46 20.09
N THR A 665 15.01 23.52 19.40
CA THR A 665 16.00 23.45 18.33
C THR A 665 17.28 22.76 18.82
N GLY A 666 17.57 21.60 18.25
CA GLY A 666 18.70 20.78 18.65
C GLY A 666 20.04 21.50 18.47
N LYS A 667 20.88 21.51 19.51
CA LYS A 667 22.33 21.55 19.31
C LYS A 667 22.74 20.29 18.53
N ALA A 668 23.79 20.39 17.72
CA ALA A 668 24.43 19.22 17.12
C ALA A 668 24.70 18.15 18.20
N LEU A 669 24.26 16.92 17.93
CA LEU A 669 24.17 15.85 18.92
C LEU A 669 25.56 15.42 19.42
N THR A 670 25.78 15.50 20.73
CA THR A 670 27.11 15.37 21.37
C THR A 670 27.45 13.95 21.84
N THR A 671 26.76 12.91 21.37
CA THR A 671 26.97 11.52 21.79
C THR A 671 27.14 10.59 20.58
N GLN A 672 28.03 9.60 20.71
CA GLN A 672 28.27 8.60 19.66
C GLN A 672 27.12 7.59 19.57
N LEU A 673 26.73 6.96 20.69
CA LEU A 673 25.59 6.05 20.73
C LEU A 673 24.26 6.80 20.87
N ARG A 674 23.22 6.27 20.20
CA ARG A 674 21.82 6.74 20.28
C ARG A 674 20.85 5.57 20.31
N ILE A 675 19.76 5.68 21.05
CA ILE A 675 18.62 4.75 20.96
C ILE A 675 17.66 5.25 19.87
N MET A 676 17.32 4.37 18.92
CA MET A 676 16.47 4.68 17.76
C MET A 676 15.02 4.22 17.94
N SER A 677 14.80 3.11 18.67
CA SER A 677 13.48 2.57 18.99
C SER A 677 13.47 1.93 20.37
N PHE A 678 12.29 1.79 20.97
CA PHE A 678 12.07 1.15 22.27
C PHE A 678 10.66 0.55 22.34
N SER A 679 10.53 -0.66 22.87
CA SER A 679 9.25 -1.35 23.10
C SER A 679 9.38 -2.32 24.28
N PRO A 680 8.33 -2.56 25.09
CA PRO A 680 6.99 -1.99 25.00
C PRO A 680 6.88 -0.58 25.61
N THR A 681 5.99 0.23 25.05
CA THR A 681 5.61 1.56 25.55
C THR A 681 4.41 1.53 26.51
N GLU A 682 3.70 0.40 26.58
CA GLU A 682 2.62 0.14 27.53
C GLU A 682 3.02 -1.03 28.45
N ILE A 683 2.78 -0.88 29.76
CA ILE A 683 3.22 -1.84 30.78
C ILE A 683 2.11 -2.05 31.79
N LEU A 684 1.78 -3.31 32.10
CA LEU A 684 0.87 -3.64 33.19
C LEU A 684 1.52 -3.29 34.55
N PRO A 685 0.80 -2.65 35.49
CA PRO A 685 1.35 -2.33 36.81
C PRO A 685 1.89 -3.58 37.53
N LYS A 686 3.07 -3.46 38.15
CA LYS A 686 3.70 -4.51 38.99
C LYS A 686 3.89 -5.86 38.29
N SER A 687 4.18 -5.83 36.98
CA SER A 687 4.39 -7.00 36.14
C SER A 687 5.88 -7.34 35.92
N THR A 688 6.15 -8.40 35.16
CA THR A 688 7.44 -8.63 34.50
C THR A 688 7.28 -8.25 33.04
N ILE A 689 8.26 -7.55 32.46
CA ILE A 689 8.33 -7.35 31.01
C ILE A 689 9.17 -8.48 30.43
N ASP A 690 8.52 -9.38 29.69
CA ASP A 690 9.18 -10.56 29.12
C ASP A 690 10.27 -10.20 28.11
N ASN A 691 10.05 -9.15 27.32
CA ASN A 691 11.00 -8.63 26.34
C ASN A 691 10.95 -7.10 26.28
N ILE A 692 12.07 -6.43 26.54
CA ILE A 692 12.31 -5.03 26.15
C ILE A 692 13.19 -5.05 24.90
N THR A 693 12.65 -4.63 23.76
CA THR A 693 13.40 -4.49 22.51
C THR A 693 13.77 -3.03 22.28
N PHE A 694 15.00 -2.79 21.83
CA PHE A 694 15.46 -1.43 21.49
C PHE A 694 16.55 -1.48 20.42
N GLN A 695 16.57 -0.46 19.55
CA GLN A 695 17.65 -0.27 18.60
C GLN A 695 18.70 0.70 19.14
N VAL A 696 19.98 0.35 19.02
CA VAL A 696 21.11 1.26 19.30
C VAL A 696 21.93 1.49 18.03
N GLY A 697 22.06 2.76 17.64
CA GLY A 697 22.90 3.21 16.52
C GLY A 697 24.19 3.87 17.01
N ASN A 698 25.32 3.59 16.35
CA ASN A 698 26.59 4.27 16.60
C ASN A 698 26.88 5.29 15.50
N TYR A 699 26.79 6.56 15.86
CA TYR A 699 27.07 7.73 15.02
C TYR A 699 28.43 8.37 15.33
N GLY A 700 29.27 7.68 16.13
CA GLY A 700 30.68 8.00 16.30
C GLY A 700 31.55 7.39 15.21
N THR A 701 32.79 7.87 15.09
CA THR A 701 33.80 7.37 14.14
C THR A 701 34.54 6.12 14.62
N THR A 702 34.16 5.57 15.78
CA THR A 702 34.84 4.47 16.47
C THR A 702 33.85 3.40 16.92
N ALA A 703 34.17 2.13 16.71
CA ALA A 703 33.39 1.01 17.23
C ALA A 703 33.44 0.94 18.76
N ILE A 704 32.38 0.41 19.38
CA ILE A 704 32.28 0.24 20.84
C ILE A 704 32.10 -1.24 21.17
N THR A 705 33.12 -1.82 21.80
CA THR A 705 33.18 -3.23 22.21
C THR A 705 32.72 -3.45 23.65
N ALA A 706 32.15 -4.63 23.92
CA ALA A 706 31.67 -5.05 25.24
C ALA A 706 30.74 -4.04 25.98
N PRO A 707 29.81 -3.35 25.29
CA PRO A 707 29.10 -2.20 25.83
C PRO A 707 28.29 -2.51 27.09
N GLN A 708 28.38 -1.60 28.06
CA GLN A 708 27.56 -1.58 29.26
C GLN A 708 26.51 -0.46 29.16
N PHE A 709 25.27 -0.82 29.44
CA PHE A 709 24.11 0.06 29.40
C PHE A 709 23.36 0.06 30.74
N GLY A 710 22.43 1.01 30.87
CA GLY A 710 21.38 0.96 31.89
C GLY A 710 20.08 1.56 31.39
N ILE A 711 18.99 1.21 32.04
CA ILE A 711 17.63 1.71 31.80
C ILE A 711 17.05 2.20 33.12
N ALA A 712 16.37 3.35 33.13
CA ALA A 712 15.64 3.82 34.31
C ALA A 712 14.32 4.51 33.95
N TYR A 713 13.30 4.23 34.75
CA TYR A 713 11.93 4.70 34.64
C TYR A 713 11.69 5.77 35.71
N TYR A 714 11.48 7.01 35.29
CA TYR A 714 11.18 8.16 36.15
C TYR A 714 9.69 8.47 36.07
N LYS A 715 8.95 8.47 37.17
CA LYS A 715 7.51 8.84 37.13
C LYS A 715 7.40 10.32 36.74
N LEU A 716 6.40 10.68 35.93
CA LEU A 716 6.29 12.04 35.41
C LEU A 716 6.13 13.07 36.55
N GLY A 717 7.13 13.94 36.71
CA GLY A 717 7.22 14.91 37.81
C GLY A 717 8.13 14.50 38.97
N GLU A 718 8.57 13.25 39.06
CA GLU A 718 9.55 12.79 40.05
C GLU A 718 11.00 13.03 39.58
N THR A 719 11.90 13.21 40.56
CA THR A 719 13.36 13.34 40.33
C THR A 719 14.11 12.01 40.53
N SER A 720 13.48 11.04 41.18
CA SER A 720 13.91 9.65 41.35
C SER A 720 13.31 8.73 40.27
N GLY A 721 13.94 7.58 40.03
CA GLY A 721 13.42 6.56 39.12
C GLY A 721 13.98 5.18 39.47
N LYS A 722 13.23 4.11 39.15
CA LYS A 722 13.67 2.71 39.31
C LYS A 722 14.49 2.31 38.07
N GLY A 723 15.61 1.63 38.24
CA GLY A 723 16.56 1.40 37.14
C GLY A 723 17.47 0.19 37.31
N TRP A 724 17.94 -0.33 36.17
CA TRP A 724 18.67 -1.58 36.01
C TRP A 724 19.83 -1.42 35.02
N ASN A 725 20.92 -2.17 35.23
CA ASN A 725 22.11 -2.13 34.37
C ASN A 725 22.37 -3.51 33.73
N PHE A 726 22.91 -3.51 32.52
CA PHE A 726 23.16 -4.73 31.73
C PHE A 726 24.39 -4.54 30.81
N GLN A 727 25.02 -5.64 30.39
CA GLN A 727 26.27 -5.63 29.62
C GLN A 727 26.25 -6.72 28.54
N TYR A 728 26.77 -6.40 27.36
CA TYR A 728 26.89 -7.34 26.24
C TYR A 728 28.38 -7.63 25.96
N PRO A 729 29.04 -8.53 26.71
CA PRO A 729 30.50 -8.70 26.66
C PRO A 729 31.06 -9.14 25.29
N ASN A 730 30.23 -9.80 24.48
CA ASN A 730 30.61 -10.33 23.17
C ASN A 730 30.16 -9.44 21.98
N LEU A 731 29.60 -8.26 22.24
CA LEU A 731 29.07 -7.36 21.20
C LEU A 731 30.11 -6.30 20.82
N SER A 732 30.22 -6.02 19.52
CA SER A 732 30.83 -4.80 18.98
C SER A 732 29.78 -3.99 18.23
N ILE A 733 29.60 -2.73 18.60
CA ILE A 733 28.71 -1.77 17.95
C ILE A 733 29.55 -0.92 17.00
N GLU A 734 29.64 -1.36 15.74
CA GLU A 734 30.45 -0.72 14.71
C GLU A 734 29.96 0.68 14.33
N SER A 735 30.88 1.54 13.90
CA SER A 735 30.59 2.89 13.41
C SER A 735 29.59 2.86 12.23
N ASN A 736 28.64 3.79 12.24
CA ASN A 736 27.55 3.95 11.26
C ASN A 736 26.66 2.71 11.08
N ARG A 737 26.53 1.86 12.10
CA ARG A 737 25.59 0.72 12.13
C ARG A 737 24.56 0.83 13.26
N ILE A 738 23.42 0.17 13.06
CA ILE A 738 22.31 0.05 14.00
C ILE A 738 22.15 -1.42 14.40
N TYR A 739 21.92 -1.67 15.68
CA TYR A 739 21.80 -2.99 16.27
C TYR A 739 20.46 -3.12 17.01
N ASN A 740 19.68 -4.14 16.67
CA ASN A 740 18.52 -4.54 17.47
C ASN A 740 19.02 -5.33 18.69
N LEU A 741 18.63 -4.93 19.89
CA LEU A 741 18.96 -5.60 21.15
C LEU A 741 17.68 -5.90 21.93
N THR A 742 17.65 -7.06 22.59
CA THR A 742 16.53 -7.53 23.41
C THR A 742 17.02 -7.85 24.82
N LEU A 743 16.38 -7.25 25.81
CA LEU A 743 16.58 -7.52 27.23
C LEU A 743 15.36 -8.32 27.75
N THR A 744 15.58 -9.56 28.16
CA THR A 744 14.49 -10.48 28.54
C THR A 744 14.22 -10.50 30.04
N GLY A 745 12.95 -10.64 30.43
CA GLY A 745 12.53 -10.95 31.81
C GLY A 745 12.87 -9.86 32.84
N LEU A 746 12.63 -8.58 32.51
CA LEU A 746 12.88 -7.49 33.47
C LEU A 746 11.71 -7.40 34.47
N PRO A 747 11.93 -7.56 35.79
CA PRO A 747 10.86 -7.39 36.78
C PRO A 747 10.59 -5.90 36.99
N VAL A 748 9.38 -5.44 36.63
CA VAL A 748 9.02 -4.01 36.60
C VAL A 748 7.92 -3.70 37.61
N ASP A 749 8.36 -3.58 38.86
CA ASP A 749 7.58 -3.03 39.97
C ASP A 749 7.32 -1.52 39.74
N LEU A 750 6.37 -1.17 38.88
CA LEU A 750 5.87 0.19 38.69
C LEU A 750 4.39 0.29 39.07
N ASP A 751 4.04 1.37 39.75
CA ASP A 751 2.66 1.77 39.99
C ASP A 751 2.10 2.52 38.77
N GLU A 752 0.78 2.44 38.59
CA GLU A 752 0.03 3.10 37.51
C GLU A 752 0.37 4.60 37.34
N GLY A 753 0.50 5.06 36.08
CA GLY A 753 0.80 6.44 35.69
C GLY A 753 1.80 6.56 34.54
N ASP A 754 2.14 7.80 34.21
CA ASP A 754 3.09 8.12 33.13
C ASP A 754 4.55 8.13 33.62
N TYR A 755 5.46 7.61 32.79
CA TYR A 755 6.89 7.50 33.06
C TYR A 755 7.73 8.04 31.89
N GLU A 756 8.83 8.72 32.21
CA GLU A 756 9.92 9.02 31.28
C GLU A 756 11.01 7.95 31.46
N VAL A 757 11.19 7.10 30.45
CA VAL A 757 12.28 6.13 30.38
C VAL A 757 13.52 6.78 29.77
N ARG A 758 14.66 6.54 30.43
CA ARG A 758 15.98 6.98 29.99
C ARG A 758 16.92 5.79 29.91
N MET A 759 17.58 5.64 28.77
CA MET A 759 18.66 4.68 28.60
C MET A 759 20.01 5.38 28.63
N TYR A 760 20.98 4.70 29.24
CA TYR A 760 22.32 5.18 29.51
C TYR A 760 23.37 4.25 28.91
N TYR A 761 24.47 4.82 28.44
CA TYR A 761 25.73 4.14 28.18
C TYR A 761 26.72 4.47 29.30
N TYR A 762 27.51 3.49 29.70
CA TYR A 762 28.59 3.65 30.67
C TYR A 762 29.91 3.76 29.90
N GLU A 763 30.26 5.00 29.54
CA GLU A 763 31.44 5.35 28.74
C GLU A 763 32.72 5.14 29.57
N PRO A 764 33.68 4.31 29.10
CA PRO A 764 34.97 4.16 29.79
C PRO A 764 35.76 5.47 29.79
N VAL A 765 36.21 5.91 30.96
CA VAL A 765 37.12 7.04 31.12
C VAL A 765 38.53 6.49 31.32
N ALA A 766 39.47 6.92 30.47
CA ALA A 766 40.88 6.58 30.63
C ALA A 766 41.40 7.09 31.98
N ALA A 767 41.99 6.19 32.78
CA ALA A 767 42.54 6.53 34.08
C ALA A 767 43.78 7.43 33.97
N ALA A 768 44.02 8.23 34.99
CA ALA A 768 45.35 8.82 35.21
C ALA A 768 46.35 7.72 35.62
N GLU A 769 47.64 7.98 35.44
CA GLU A 769 48.69 7.00 35.72
C GLU A 769 48.76 6.67 37.22
N GLY A 770 48.23 5.50 37.61
CA GLY A 770 48.12 5.04 39.00
C GLY A 770 46.70 5.03 39.59
N GLU A 771 45.66 5.40 38.83
CA GLU A 771 44.26 5.29 39.25
C GLU A 771 43.53 4.11 38.55
N GLU A 772 42.44 3.63 39.15
CA GLU A 772 41.55 2.63 38.55
C GLU A 772 40.65 3.26 37.46
N PRO A 773 40.34 2.56 36.35
CA PRO A 773 39.47 3.09 35.30
C PRO A 773 38.04 3.30 35.82
N THR A 774 37.44 4.44 35.46
CA THR A 774 36.07 4.82 35.89
C THR A 774 35.11 4.88 34.70
N THR A 775 33.80 4.82 34.96
CA THR A 775 32.76 4.92 33.92
C THR A 775 31.94 6.20 34.07
N LYS A 776 31.78 6.92 32.97
CA LYS A 776 30.94 8.11 32.87
C LYS A 776 29.58 7.69 32.33
N ARG A 777 28.51 7.89 33.11
CA ARG A 777 27.14 7.62 32.66
C ARG A 777 26.67 8.72 31.71
N VAL A 778 26.41 8.36 30.45
CA VAL A 778 25.92 9.25 29.39
C VAL A 778 24.50 8.82 29.00
N THR A 779 23.54 9.75 28.95
CA THR A 779 22.20 9.45 28.40
C THR A 779 22.31 9.25 26.88
N ILE A 780 21.80 8.14 26.36
CA ILE A 780 21.87 7.80 24.93
C ILE A 780 20.49 7.68 24.27
N SER A 781 19.41 7.56 25.04
CA SER A 781 18.07 7.72 24.48
C SER A 781 17.67 9.19 24.49
N GLY A 782 16.78 9.57 23.58
CA GLY A 782 15.80 10.60 23.92
C GLY A 782 14.97 10.13 25.12
N PRO A 783 14.29 11.03 25.85
CA PRO A 783 13.31 10.62 26.84
C PRO A 783 12.16 9.87 26.14
N ILE A 784 11.99 8.60 26.49
CA ILE A 784 10.97 7.71 25.91
C ILE A 784 9.75 7.78 26.82
N ALA A 785 8.59 8.15 26.29
CA ALA A 785 7.35 8.11 27.05
C ALA A 785 6.88 6.66 27.17
N VAL A 786 6.61 6.22 28.40
CA VAL A 786 6.10 4.87 28.71
C VAL A 786 4.97 5.00 29.72
N ARG A 787 3.92 4.22 29.53
CA ARG A 787 2.63 4.40 30.19
C ARG A 787 2.25 3.12 30.92
N VAL A 788 2.11 3.22 32.25
CA VAL A 788 1.86 2.08 33.13
C VAL A 788 0.40 2.09 33.55
N GLY A 789 -0.37 1.07 33.21
CA GLY A 789 -1.82 1.04 33.45
C GLY A 789 -2.52 -0.15 32.80
N TYR A 790 -3.85 -0.17 32.89
CA TYR A 790 -4.70 -1.20 32.29
C TYR A 790 -5.34 -0.66 31.01
N PRO A 791 -5.30 -1.40 29.89
CA PRO A 791 -5.96 -1.00 28.64
C PRO A 791 -7.49 -1.06 28.78
N VAL A 792 -8.21 -0.56 27.77
CA VAL A 792 -9.65 -0.79 27.61
C VAL A 792 -9.84 -2.11 26.85
N GLU A 793 -10.51 -3.07 27.47
CA GLU A 793 -10.80 -4.39 26.87
C GLU A 793 -12.09 -4.35 26.03
N THR A 794 -13.12 -3.66 26.51
CA THR A 794 -14.36 -3.41 25.76
C THR A 794 -14.87 -1.99 25.89
N VAL A 795 -15.59 -1.54 24.87
CA VAL A 795 -16.53 -0.42 24.93
C VAL A 795 -17.94 -1.01 24.85
N THR A 796 -18.92 -0.39 25.51
CA THR A 796 -20.34 -0.78 25.35
C THR A 796 -21.25 0.43 25.55
N MET A 797 -22.08 0.74 24.55
CA MET A 797 -23.11 1.78 24.54
C MET A 797 -24.38 1.32 25.25
N ASN A 798 -25.14 2.28 25.75
CA ASN A 798 -26.43 2.04 26.40
C ASN A 798 -27.60 1.81 25.42
N GLU A 799 -27.46 2.23 24.16
CA GLU A 799 -28.43 2.18 23.07
C GLU A 799 -27.66 1.82 21.77
N HIS A 800 -28.20 0.90 20.95
CA HIS A 800 -27.54 0.43 19.71
C HIS A 800 -28.38 0.72 18.44
N ALA A 801 -29.61 1.21 18.60
CA ALA A 801 -30.46 1.70 17.52
C ALA A 801 -31.38 2.80 18.06
N ILE A 802 -31.40 3.97 17.43
CA ILE A 802 -32.18 5.15 17.83
C ILE A 802 -32.96 5.69 16.62
N GLN A 803 -34.23 6.04 16.84
CA GLN A 803 -35.06 6.78 15.89
C GLN A 803 -35.15 8.25 16.32
N LEU A 804 -34.83 9.18 15.41
CA LEU A 804 -34.88 10.64 15.63
C LEU A 804 -35.64 11.35 14.49
N LYS A 805 -35.96 12.62 14.73
CA LYS A 805 -36.39 13.58 13.69
C LYS A 805 -35.32 14.64 13.45
N PRO A 806 -35.30 15.30 12.28
CA PRO A 806 -34.39 16.41 12.01
C PRO A 806 -34.44 17.47 13.13
N GLY A 807 -33.27 17.80 13.71
CA GLY A 807 -33.12 18.73 14.84
C GLY A 807 -33.28 18.13 16.24
N GLU A 808 -33.64 16.85 16.40
CA GLU A 808 -33.65 16.18 17.71
C GLU A 808 -32.23 15.74 18.12
N THR A 809 -31.99 15.67 19.45
CA THR A 809 -30.68 15.29 20.02
C THR A 809 -30.79 14.16 21.03
N ARG A 810 -29.74 13.33 21.12
CA ARG A 810 -29.70 12.13 21.95
C ARG A 810 -28.29 11.87 22.46
N LYS A 811 -28.12 11.74 23.78
CA LYS A 811 -26.81 11.35 24.36
C LYS A 811 -26.70 9.83 24.43
N LEU A 812 -25.67 9.29 23.79
CA LEU A 812 -25.17 7.94 24.00
C LEU A 812 -24.21 7.95 25.20
N ALA A 813 -24.28 6.90 26.01
CA ALA A 813 -23.46 6.73 27.22
C ALA A 813 -22.74 5.37 27.15
N THR A 814 -21.45 5.38 27.48
CA THR A 814 -20.55 4.22 27.33
C THR A 814 -20.04 3.71 28.67
N SER A 815 -20.14 2.40 28.87
CA SER A 815 -19.37 1.65 29.88
C SER A 815 -18.10 1.06 29.25
N LEU A 816 -17.08 0.82 30.07
CA LEU A 816 -15.77 0.31 29.65
C LEU A 816 -15.30 -0.79 30.61
N THR A 817 -14.79 -1.91 30.09
CA THR A 817 -14.09 -2.90 30.93
C THR A 817 -12.56 -2.83 30.72
N PRO A 818 -11.76 -3.23 31.72
CA PRO A 818 -12.16 -3.42 33.12
C PRO A 818 -12.54 -2.07 33.77
N ASP A 819 -13.26 -2.09 34.89
CA ASP A 819 -13.70 -0.85 35.57
C ASP A 819 -12.54 0.04 36.03
N ASN A 820 -11.32 -0.50 36.11
CA ASN A 820 -10.07 0.20 36.41
C ASN A 820 -9.17 0.42 35.18
N ALA A 821 -9.71 0.35 33.95
CA ALA A 821 -9.00 0.77 32.74
C ALA A 821 -8.51 2.21 32.89
N THR A 822 -7.22 2.45 32.62
CA THR A 822 -6.57 3.75 32.85
C THR A 822 -6.86 4.74 31.72
N PHE A 823 -7.14 4.25 30.50
CA PHE A 823 -7.13 5.04 29.26
C PHE A 823 -8.53 5.17 28.64
N ARG A 824 -9.44 5.78 29.42
CA ARG A 824 -10.90 5.80 29.20
C ARG A 824 -11.42 6.82 28.18
N ILE A 825 -10.56 7.38 27.33
CA ILE A 825 -10.96 8.38 26.33
C ILE A 825 -11.45 7.64 25.08
N LEU A 826 -12.61 8.07 24.55
CA LEU A 826 -13.20 7.54 23.33
C LEU A 826 -13.25 8.61 22.24
N THR A 827 -12.94 8.22 21.01
CA THR A 827 -13.18 9.00 19.80
C THR A 827 -14.56 8.67 19.28
N TRP A 828 -15.37 9.70 19.00
CA TRP A 828 -16.74 9.57 18.49
C TRP A 828 -16.79 9.99 17.01
N ILE A 829 -17.45 9.19 16.17
CA ILE A 829 -17.55 9.41 14.72
C ILE A 829 -18.99 9.11 14.25
N SER A 830 -19.45 9.82 13.21
CA SER A 830 -20.66 9.47 12.45
C SER A 830 -20.30 9.05 11.03
N SER A 831 -20.90 7.96 10.55
CA SER A 831 -20.78 7.52 9.15
C SER A 831 -21.57 8.39 8.16
N ASN A 832 -22.43 9.29 8.65
CA ASN A 832 -23.16 10.23 7.79
C ASN A 832 -23.51 11.53 8.56
N PRO A 833 -22.56 12.48 8.66
CA PRO A 833 -22.77 13.77 9.31
C PRO A 833 -23.93 14.63 8.75
N ALA A 834 -24.37 14.38 7.51
CA ALA A 834 -25.52 15.07 6.92
C ALA A 834 -26.87 14.54 7.42
N VAL A 835 -26.92 13.28 7.89
CA VAL A 835 -28.09 12.69 8.56
C VAL A 835 -28.00 12.86 10.08
N ALA A 836 -26.87 12.55 10.70
CA ALA A 836 -26.65 12.79 12.12
C ALA A 836 -25.18 13.08 12.45
N THR A 837 -24.95 14.06 13.31
CA THR A 837 -23.62 14.40 13.85
C THR A 837 -23.47 13.89 15.28
N VAL A 838 -22.24 13.75 15.78
CA VAL A 838 -21.93 13.42 17.18
C VAL A 838 -20.75 14.25 17.69
N ASP A 839 -20.72 14.56 18.98
CA ASP A 839 -19.60 15.22 19.64
C ASP A 839 -18.74 14.29 20.50
N ASN A 840 -17.62 14.81 21.00
CA ASN A 840 -16.65 14.07 21.83
C ASN A 840 -17.20 13.59 23.19
N GLU A 841 -18.43 13.94 23.56
CA GLU A 841 -19.10 13.44 24.75
C GLU A 841 -20.23 12.44 24.44
N GLY A 842 -20.40 12.04 23.16
CA GLY A 842 -21.47 11.14 22.73
C GLY A 842 -22.84 11.83 22.56
N ASN A 843 -22.91 13.15 22.44
CA ASN A 843 -24.17 13.85 22.13
C ASN A 843 -24.42 13.79 20.60
N VAL A 844 -25.38 12.98 20.17
CA VAL A 844 -25.85 12.87 18.78
C VAL A 844 -26.87 13.97 18.48
N THR A 845 -26.81 14.54 17.28
CA THR A 845 -27.77 15.52 16.74
C THR A 845 -28.20 15.11 15.34
N ALA A 846 -29.49 14.85 15.13
CA ALA A 846 -30.07 14.59 13.82
C ALA A 846 -30.15 15.88 12.98
N ALA A 847 -29.80 15.78 11.69
CA ALA A 847 -29.68 16.89 10.76
C ALA A 847 -30.73 16.80 9.63
N ASP A 848 -30.79 15.68 8.90
CA ASP A 848 -31.74 15.46 7.79
C ASP A 848 -32.12 13.96 7.67
N GLU A 849 -33.12 13.63 6.85
CA GLU A 849 -33.67 12.28 6.71
C GLU A 849 -32.69 11.24 6.14
N GLY A 850 -32.65 10.04 6.74
CA GLY A 850 -31.80 8.93 6.28
C GLY A 850 -31.31 8.02 7.41
N HIS A 851 -30.20 7.31 7.16
CA HIS A 851 -29.52 6.47 8.16
C HIS A 851 -28.05 6.92 8.35
N ALA A 852 -27.56 6.79 9.58
CA ALA A 852 -26.17 7.06 9.99
C ALA A 852 -25.77 6.09 11.11
N TYR A 853 -24.50 5.69 11.19
CA TYR A 853 -23.96 4.91 12.31
C TYR A 853 -23.04 5.78 13.16
N ILE A 854 -23.23 5.75 14.48
CA ILE A 854 -22.40 6.46 15.46
C ILE A 854 -21.50 5.46 16.17
N SER A 855 -20.19 5.61 16.07
CA SER A 855 -19.21 4.76 16.74
C SER A 855 -18.49 5.49 17.87
N ALA A 856 -18.13 4.75 18.93
CA ALA A 856 -17.25 5.21 20.00
C ALA A 856 -16.08 4.24 20.17
N THR A 857 -14.85 4.72 19.93
CA THR A 857 -13.64 3.89 19.81
C THR A 857 -12.58 4.32 20.82
N ALA A 858 -12.07 3.38 21.61
CA ALA A 858 -10.93 3.58 22.51
C ALA A 858 -9.59 3.59 21.74
N TYR A 859 -8.55 4.15 22.35
CA TYR A 859 -7.23 4.36 21.74
C TYR A 859 -6.57 3.10 21.14
N ASN A 860 -6.94 1.91 21.63
CA ASN A 860 -6.42 0.60 21.23
C ASN A 860 -7.36 -0.16 20.27
N GLY A 861 -8.39 0.50 19.74
CA GLY A 861 -9.31 -0.07 18.74
C GLY A 861 -10.53 -0.80 19.28
N ALA A 862 -10.66 -1.01 20.60
CA ALA A 862 -11.90 -1.50 21.19
C ALA A 862 -13.01 -0.45 20.97
N ASN A 863 -14.16 -0.85 20.40
CA ASN A 863 -15.23 0.07 20.05
C ASN A 863 -16.63 -0.53 20.24
N ASP A 864 -17.64 0.31 20.03
CA ASP A 864 -19.05 -0.07 19.88
C ASP A 864 -19.76 0.91 18.95
N VAL A 865 -20.94 0.54 18.42
CA VAL A 865 -21.65 1.26 17.35
C VAL A 865 -23.17 1.27 17.59
N CYS A 866 -23.81 2.42 17.36
CA CYS A 866 -25.26 2.59 17.37
C CYS A 866 -25.78 3.07 16.00
N GLU A 867 -26.83 2.45 15.47
CA GLU A 867 -27.57 2.97 14.33
C GLU A 867 -28.44 4.17 14.74
N ILE A 868 -28.47 5.20 13.89
CA ILE A 868 -29.40 6.33 13.95
C ILE A 868 -30.20 6.34 12.66
N THR A 869 -31.51 6.20 12.75
CA THR A 869 -32.43 6.53 11.65
C THR A 869 -33.07 7.88 11.92
N VAL A 870 -33.09 8.75 10.91
CA VAL A 870 -33.80 10.03 10.95
C VAL A 870 -34.97 9.97 9.98
N SER A 871 -36.19 10.07 10.51
CA SER A 871 -37.44 9.89 9.75
C SER A 871 -38.22 11.20 9.59
N GLY A 872 -38.63 11.51 8.36
CA GLY A 872 -39.53 12.62 8.07
C GLY A 872 -40.93 12.45 8.62
N SER A 873 -41.50 13.53 9.17
CA SER A 873 -42.94 13.62 9.41
C SER A 873 -43.65 13.93 8.10
N SER A 874 -44.22 12.92 7.44
CA SER A 874 -45.08 13.13 6.26
C SER A 874 -46.21 14.12 6.58
N GLU A 875 -46.56 15.03 5.66
CA GLU A 875 -47.67 15.99 5.87
C GLU A 875 -49.00 15.28 6.21
N ILE A 876 -49.18 14.01 5.82
CA ILE A 876 -50.34 13.18 6.21
C ILE A 876 -50.40 13.04 7.75
N SER A 877 -49.27 12.77 8.40
CA SER A 877 -49.20 12.66 9.87
C SER A 877 -49.44 14.00 10.58
N GLU A 878 -49.13 15.13 9.95
CA GLU A 878 -49.51 16.46 10.47
C GLU A 878 -51.01 16.75 10.31
N ILE A 879 -51.60 16.34 9.18
CA ILE A 879 -53.05 16.44 8.95
C ILE A 879 -53.82 15.61 10.01
N GLU A 880 -53.34 14.40 10.32
CA GLU A 880 -53.88 13.57 11.40
C GLU A 880 -53.69 14.22 12.79
N ALA A 881 -52.47 14.62 13.14
CA ALA A 881 -52.15 15.22 14.44
C ALA A 881 -52.88 16.56 14.69
N SER A 882 -53.11 17.35 13.64
CA SER A 882 -53.89 18.60 13.71
C SER A 882 -55.40 18.36 13.87
N GLY A 883 -55.87 17.12 13.70
CA GLY A 883 -57.28 16.77 13.66
C GLY A 883 -58.06 17.55 12.59
N ALA A 884 -57.45 17.79 11.42
CA ALA A 884 -58.11 18.46 10.30
C ALA A 884 -59.04 17.49 9.58
N ARG A 885 -60.28 17.91 9.27
CA ARG A 885 -61.18 17.10 8.46
C ARG A 885 -60.83 17.29 6.99
N ILE A 886 -60.33 16.24 6.35
CA ILE A 886 -60.05 16.22 4.92
C ILE A 886 -61.38 16.39 4.16
N ILE A 887 -61.41 17.35 3.23
CA ILE A 887 -62.57 17.70 2.40
C ILE A 887 -62.45 17.05 1.02
N ALA A 888 -61.26 17.08 0.42
CA ALA A 888 -60.98 16.48 -0.88
C ALA A 888 -59.48 16.32 -1.12
N VAL A 889 -59.11 15.44 -2.04
CA VAL A 889 -57.73 15.25 -2.53
C VAL A 889 -57.71 15.42 -4.03
N TYR A 890 -56.75 16.18 -4.54
CA TYR A 890 -56.56 16.44 -5.97
C TYR A 890 -55.17 15.99 -6.41
N SER A 891 -55.03 15.55 -7.65
CA SER A 891 -53.73 15.32 -8.28
C SER A 891 -52.98 16.65 -8.47
N ALA A 892 -51.67 16.59 -8.73
CA ALA A 892 -50.90 17.75 -9.20
C ALA A 892 -51.50 18.44 -10.45
N SER A 893 -52.31 17.73 -11.25
CA SER A 893 -53.06 18.27 -12.41
C SER A 893 -54.43 18.86 -12.05
N GLY A 894 -54.77 19.01 -10.76
CA GLY A 894 -56.02 19.62 -10.29
C GLY A 894 -57.26 18.74 -10.40
N ILE A 895 -57.13 17.48 -10.81
CA ILE A 895 -58.24 16.53 -10.91
C ILE A 895 -58.54 15.99 -9.51
N LYS A 896 -59.81 16.06 -9.05
CA LYS A 896 -60.20 15.46 -7.76
C LYS A 896 -60.08 13.94 -7.84
N VAL A 897 -59.30 13.35 -6.93
CA VAL A 897 -59.02 11.92 -6.83
C VAL A 897 -59.89 11.27 -5.74
N LEU A 898 -60.07 11.96 -4.61
CA LEU A 898 -60.91 11.52 -3.49
C LEU A 898 -61.77 12.68 -2.97
N ASP A 899 -62.95 12.35 -2.44
CA ASP A 899 -63.89 13.32 -1.83
C ASP A 899 -64.21 12.89 -0.40
N SER A 900 -63.96 13.77 0.57
CA SER A 900 -64.03 13.53 2.03
C SER A 900 -63.40 12.19 2.53
N PRO A 901 -62.17 11.82 2.10
CA PRO A 901 -61.52 10.58 2.55
C PRO A 901 -61.03 10.64 4.01
N THR A 902 -60.72 9.47 4.58
CA THR A 902 -59.90 9.35 5.79
C THR A 902 -58.41 9.53 5.46
N ALA A 903 -57.57 9.79 6.47
CA ALA A 903 -56.12 9.83 6.29
C ALA A 903 -55.56 8.46 5.86
N GLU A 904 -56.09 7.37 6.41
CA GLU A 904 -55.77 6.00 5.98
C GLU A 904 -56.07 5.75 4.48
N ALA A 905 -57.05 6.46 3.89
CA ALA A 905 -57.32 6.39 2.45
C ALA A 905 -56.33 7.20 1.58
N LEU A 906 -55.62 8.21 2.14
CA LEU A 906 -54.44 8.80 1.48
C LEU A 906 -53.30 7.77 1.39
N LEU A 907 -53.13 6.93 2.41
CA LEU A 907 -52.21 5.78 2.40
C LEU A 907 -52.65 4.65 1.45
N GLY A 908 -53.79 4.78 0.79
CA GLY A 908 -54.24 3.92 -0.32
C GLY A 908 -53.90 4.44 -1.72
N LEU A 909 -53.35 5.66 -1.86
CA LEU A 909 -53.06 6.26 -3.17
C LEU A 909 -51.79 5.68 -3.82
N PRO A 910 -51.72 5.61 -5.17
CA PRO A 910 -50.47 5.39 -5.88
C PRO A 910 -49.44 6.49 -5.60
N ALA A 911 -48.16 6.16 -5.72
CA ALA A 911 -47.09 7.13 -5.51
C ALA A 911 -47.22 8.36 -6.43
N GLY A 912 -47.00 9.56 -5.89
CA GLY A 912 -47.17 10.82 -6.61
C GLY A 912 -47.45 12.03 -5.72
N LEU A 913 -47.62 13.18 -6.38
CA LEU A 913 -47.87 14.48 -5.76
C LEU A 913 -49.37 14.81 -5.70
N TYR A 914 -49.88 15.11 -4.50
CA TYR A 914 -51.29 15.40 -4.24
C TYR A 914 -51.50 16.69 -3.44
N MET A 915 -52.56 17.43 -3.78
CA MET A 915 -53.05 18.56 -3.00
C MET A 915 -54.19 18.08 -2.08
N VAL A 916 -54.01 18.17 -0.76
CA VAL A 916 -55.00 17.73 0.23
C VAL A 916 -55.72 18.95 0.81
N GLN A 917 -56.99 19.12 0.45
CA GLN A 917 -57.85 20.18 0.96
C GLN A 917 -58.50 19.73 2.27
N THR A 918 -58.37 20.51 3.33
CA THR A 918 -59.00 20.25 4.64
C THR A 918 -59.88 21.42 5.08
N ASP A 919 -60.55 21.29 6.22
CA ASP A 919 -61.28 22.39 6.86
C ASP A 919 -60.39 23.45 7.54
N LYS A 920 -59.07 23.21 7.61
CA LYS A 920 -58.07 24.10 8.21
C LYS A 920 -57.07 24.70 7.22
N GLY A 921 -56.96 24.14 6.01
CA GLY A 921 -56.03 24.63 4.99
C GLY A 921 -56.00 23.81 3.72
N THR A 922 -54.91 23.92 2.96
CA THR A 922 -54.61 23.01 1.85
C THR A 922 -53.12 22.69 1.89
N TYR A 923 -52.82 21.40 1.86
CA TYR A 923 -51.52 20.79 2.09
C TYR A 923 -51.01 20.16 0.77
N LYS A 924 -49.71 19.94 0.63
CA LYS A 924 -49.03 19.51 -0.60
C LYS A 924 -48.20 18.24 -0.32
N THR A 925 -48.90 17.13 -0.12
CA THR A 925 -48.27 15.87 0.26
C THR A 925 -47.69 15.12 -0.94
N VAL A 926 -46.55 14.46 -0.71
CA VAL A 926 -45.95 13.46 -1.61
C VAL A 926 -46.19 12.09 -0.98
N ARG A 927 -46.52 11.10 -1.81
CA ARG A 927 -46.87 9.74 -1.40
C ARG A 927 -46.16 8.71 -2.27
#